data_AF-A0A4Q6GRR1-F1
#
_entry.id   AF-A0A4Q6GRR1-F1
#
_cell.length_a   1.000
_cell.length_b   1.000
_cell.length_c   1.000
_cell.angle_alpha   90.00
_cell.angle_beta   90.00
_cell.angle_gamma   90.00
#
_symmetry.space_group_name_H-M   'P 1'
#
loop_
_entity.id
_entity.type
_entity.pdbx_description
1 polymer ?
#
loop_
_entity_poly.entity_id
_entity_poly.type
_entity_poly.pdbx_seq_one_letter_code
_entity_poly.pdbx_strand_id
1 'polypeptide(L)'
;MTVSRTILALSLALIGSQAAAADPYFRFPAIRGDSIVFTAEGDLWRTTLAGGKATRLTTHPSSETQAAISHDGRLVAFAASYEGAQEAYVMPIEGGLPKRITFENGGVTVLGWTAQGEVLVSTENSVGPSKHRIVAALDPARLTRRVLPLADANDAVLSDDGRTVVFTRMGLSMTNDNVKAYRGGAHAQLWRYELGGKDEATRLFKDDNANNRRAMWWQGRIYFISDAGGADNIWSALPDGSDRKVHTQHTEWDVRTASLGDGRIAYQLGADLRVFDIASGADSRIAASLVSDFDQQRTRRVRSPLDALTNIDIANKAQRIILTARGKVTIAGTGNYRRVEIAVPEGARARNAVFSHDDRWVYAFVDTSGENEIWRYAADGSGKGERLTVDGASHRSGMYPSPDGRYLAHTDKKGRTWLLDLQAKTNVIIDDAKQVGADRPDQVVWSPDSRNLAFVRVGSSEQRNQIGMYNLAGKTMAFVTTDRYTADSPVFSPDGKWLYFLSSRHFNVGNAGPWGDRNMGPVFDRRVGIYALALQPGVRFPFKPEDELTKPEVASPESAARAAVQTPGKDEADKTAAVAAAAAATAAAAASDPKAKAAPTPAIDYAGLRERLYEVPVAPGNYRALAIDDKRLYVLESDNGRSGALKTLEISRSSPQLEVFVNNVREFGLSSDRKHVFYRSFNAAGPGEMLIVAAGAKAPADVSKAKIKIDDWAVSTNPRLEWTQMFNDAWRMHRDFLYDANMRGIDWNAVRSRYAPLVERVTDRAELNDVLGMMVGELGALHSQIVPGDVRRAQGEGVPASLGAVLTRVSDGFRVDRVYRSEPELPSERGPLGAPDVGVKEGDIITAVNGKLLTEARDIADLLLDQADKQVLLHVKGANDKSGTKPRPVIVTPVSMVQHASLRYADWEQGRAQQAEQASKGKIGYLHLRAMTARDINAFARDFYANINKEGLIIDVRRNNGGNIDSWIIEKLLRRSWAFWSANGNLPQSNMQNTFRGHLVVLMDELTYSDGETFAAGVKALKLGPLVGKRTAGAGVWLSDGNNLADNGRARVAEFGQFAADGEWLIEGVGVTPDVEVDNLPHETFEGRDRQLEVAIGLLEKKMKEQPVQPWKPAAIPAIKRQWDAGEAASKAPPSMK
;
A
#
# COMPACT_ATOMS: atom_id res chain seq x y z
N MET A 1 -66.02 -71.29 13.33
CA MET A 1 -66.26 -70.49 12.11
C MET A 1 -65.21 -69.38 12.09
N THR A 2 -64.09 -69.58 11.37
CA THR A 2 -63.81 -69.07 10.00
C THR A 2 -63.20 -67.66 9.94
N VAL A 3 -61.86 -67.60 9.98
CA VAL A 3 -60.91 -67.09 8.96
C VAL A 3 -61.07 -65.66 8.37
N SER A 4 -59.98 -64.88 8.57
CA SER A 4 -59.36 -63.84 7.70
C SER A 4 -59.88 -62.39 7.69
N ARG A 5 -59.06 -61.41 8.12
CA ARG A 5 -58.10 -60.66 7.26
C ARG A 5 -57.43 -59.46 7.98
N THR A 6 -56.10 -59.44 7.89
CA THR A 6 -55.17 -58.30 7.83
C THR A 6 -54.95 -57.39 9.07
N ILE A 7 -53.88 -57.68 9.82
CA ILE A 7 -53.12 -56.68 10.62
C ILE A 7 -51.67 -56.75 10.14
N LEU A 8 -51.17 -55.67 9.53
CA LEU A 8 -49.75 -55.48 9.23
C LEU A 8 -49.24 -54.37 10.16
N ALA A 9 -48.22 -54.72 10.94
CA ALA A 9 -47.56 -53.85 11.91
C ALA A 9 -46.88 -52.66 11.23
N LEU A 10 -47.16 -51.45 11.74
CA LEU A 10 -46.49 -50.21 11.36
C LEU A 10 -45.20 -50.09 12.19
N SER A 11 -44.07 -50.45 11.59
CA SER A 11 -42.73 -50.24 12.15
C SER A 11 -42.38 -48.74 12.17
N LEU A 12 -41.96 -48.25 13.34
CA LEU A 12 -41.40 -46.92 13.57
C LEU A 12 -40.25 -46.63 12.60
N ALA A 13 -40.43 -45.62 11.74
CA ALA A 13 -39.33 -44.90 11.11
C ALA A 13 -39.05 -43.63 11.91
N LEU A 14 -38.13 -43.72 12.89
CA LEU A 14 -37.43 -42.54 13.40
C LEU A 14 -36.51 -42.04 12.29
N ILE A 15 -36.99 -41.07 11.51
CA ILE A 15 -36.12 -40.25 10.67
C ILE A 15 -35.40 -39.31 11.62
N GLY A 16 -34.22 -39.74 12.10
CA GLY A 16 -33.24 -38.83 12.64
C GLY A 16 -32.82 -37.89 11.54
N SER A 17 -33.26 -36.64 11.60
CA SER A 17 -32.68 -35.54 10.85
C SER A 17 -31.23 -35.41 11.28
N GLN A 18 -30.31 -36.07 10.57
CA GLN A 18 -28.91 -35.67 10.59
C GLN A 18 -28.89 -34.24 10.06
N ALA A 19 -28.64 -33.28 10.96
CA ALA A 19 -28.20 -31.97 10.56
C ALA A 19 -26.99 -32.18 9.65
N ALA A 20 -27.14 -31.88 8.36
CA ALA A 20 -26.03 -31.90 7.43
C ALA A 20 -25.01 -30.86 7.90
N ALA A 21 -23.91 -31.31 8.50
CA ALA A 21 -22.76 -30.44 8.76
C ALA A 21 -22.31 -29.86 7.41
N ALA A 22 -22.05 -28.55 7.36
CA ALA A 22 -21.52 -27.93 6.15
C ALA A 22 -20.20 -28.60 5.73
N ASP A 23 -20.00 -28.79 4.42
CA ASP A 23 -18.76 -29.36 3.88
C ASP A 23 -17.56 -28.48 4.28
N PRO A 24 -16.52 -29.02 4.97
CA PRO A 24 -15.42 -28.18 5.47
C PRO A 24 -14.55 -27.58 4.37
N TYR A 25 -13.78 -26.53 4.69
CA TYR A 25 -12.75 -25.99 3.79
C TYR A 25 -11.35 -26.47 4.24
N PHE A 26 -10.64 -27.19 3.37
CA PHE A 26 -9.35 -27.79 3.70
C PHE A 26 -8.18 -27.04 3.05
N ARG A 27 -7.09 -26.83 3.80
CA ARG A 27 -5.85 -26.22 3.32
C ARG A 27 -4.62 -27.00 3.77
N PHE A 28 -3.51 -26.86 3.06
CA PHE A 28 -2.18 -27.34 3.46
C PHE A 28 -2.12 -28.82 3.94
N PRO A 29 -2.63 -29.80 3.16
CA PRO A 29 -2.60 -31.18 3.60
C PRO A 29 -1.20 -31.79 3.56
N ALA A 30 -0.97 -32.75 4.46
CA ALA A 30 0.21 -33.58 4.58
C ALA A 30 -0.22 -35.02 4.87
N ILE A 31 0.50 -35.99 4.31
CA ILE A 31 0.12 -37.41 4.35
C ILE A 31 1.31 -38.26 4.75
N ARG A 32 1.08 -39.29 5.57
CA ARG A 32 2.01 -40.39 5.84
C ARG A 32 1.29 -41.56 6.50
N GLY A 33 1.58 -42.77 6.05
CA GLY A 33 0.88 -43.98 6.42
C GLY A 33 -0.62 -43.84 6.13
N ASP A 34 -1.44 -44.07 7.15
CA ASP A 34 -2.88 -43.84 7.11
C ASP A 34 -3.27 -42.42 7.58
N SER A 35 -2.33 -41.60 8.07
CA SER A 35 -2.65 -40.27 8.62
C SER A 35 -2.59 -39.17 7.58
N ILE A 36 -3.61 -38.31 7.57
CA ILE A 36 -3.60 -37.05 6.85
C ILE A 36 -3.77 -35.90 7.85
N VAL A 37 -2.85 -34.96 7.85
CA VAL A 37 -2.92 -33.71 8.63
C VAL A 37 -3.21 -32.55 7.68
N PHE A 38 -4.06 -31.62 8.07
CA PHE A 38 -4.42 -30.45 7.25
C PHE A 38 -4.79 -29.26 8.14
N THR A 39 -4.81 -28.05 7.57
CA THR A 39 -5.33 -26.85 8.21
C THR A 39 -6.81 -26.67 7.89
N ALA A 40 -7.64 -26.41 8.91
CA ALA A 40 -9.00 -25.91 8.77
C ALA A 40 -9.38 -25.12 10.03
N GLU A 41 -10.21 -24.09 9.91
CA GLU A 41 -10.54 -23.16 11.02
C GLU A 41 -9.30 -22.42 11.61
N GLY A 42 -8.20 -22.41 10.87
CA GLY A 42 -6.90 -21.88 11.28
C GLY A 42 -6.06 -22.86 12.10
N ASP A 43 -6.63 -24.00 12.50
CA ASP A 43 -6.01 -25.01 13.35
C ASP A 43 -5.54 -26.24 12.54
N LEU A 44 -4.64 -27.05 13.10
CA LEU A 44 -4.27 -28.36 12.57
C LEU A 44 -5.28 -29.43 12.94
N TRP A 45 -5.64 -30.26 11.97
CA TRP A 45 -6.55 -31.38 12.11
C TRP A 45 -5.95 -32.65 11.52
N ARG A 46 -6.35 -33.80 12.05
CA ARG A 46 -5.93 -35.13 11.57
C ARG A 46 -7.12 -36.00 11.20
N THR A 47 -7.03 -36.72 10.09
CA THR A 47 -7.98 -37.76 9.66
C THR A 47 -7.23 -38.97 9.08
N THR A 48 -7.98 -39.96 8.59
CA THR A 48 -7.43 -41.18 7.94
C THR A 48 -7.60 -41.16 6.42
N LEU A 49 -6.99 -42.11 5.68
CA LEU A 49 -7.25 -42.28 4.25
C LEU A 49 -8.70 -42.66 3.94
N ALA A 50 -9.40 -43.28 4.89
CA ALA A 50 -10.83 -43.55 4.77
C ALA A 50 -11.70 -42.29 4.97
N GLY A 51 -11.11 -41.18 5.42
CA GLY A 51 -11.84 -39.98 5.83
C GLY A 51 -12.54 -40.16 7.17
N GLY A 52 -13.75 -39.60 7.29
CA GLY A 52 -14.56 -39.62 8.50
C GLY A 52 -14.24 -38.47 9.46
N LYS A 53 -14.46 -38.70 10.76
CA LYS A 53 -14.29 -37.67 11.79
C LYS A 53 -12.82 -37.27 11.94
N ALA A 54 -12.53 -35.99 11.76
CA ALA A 54 -11.21 -35.45 12.02
C ALA A 54 -11.03 -35.10 13.51
N THR A 55 -9.80 -35.20 14.01
CA THR A 55 -9.40 -34.82 15.37
C THR A 55 -8.59 -33.53 15.31
N ARG A 56 -8.98 -32.51 16.07
CA ARG A 56 -8.24 -31.24 16.16
C ARG A 56 -6.98 -31.43 17.01
N LEU A 57 -5.83 -30.95 16.52
CA LEU A 57 -4.52 -31.09 17.18
C LEU A 57 -4.09 -29.80 17.91
N THR A 58 -4.51 -28.63 17.44
CA THR A 58 -4.13 -27.32 17.98
C THR A 58 -5.36 -26.44 18.23
N THR A 59 -5.23 -25.43 19.09
CA THR A 59 -6.33 -24.50 19.42
C THR A 59 -5.84 -23.08 19.71
N HIS A 60 -4.60 -22.75 19.31
CA HIS A 60 -3.98 -21.47 19.66
C HIS A 60 -4.65 -20.32 18.91
N PRO A 61 -4.75 -19.09 19.47
CA PRO A 61 -5.33 -17.93 18.78
C PRO A 61 -4.58 -17.42 17.52
N SER A 62 -3.64 -18.18 16.98
CA SER A 62 -2.93 -17.87 15.73
C SER A 62 -3.36 -18.83 14.63
N SER A 63 -2.75 -18.75 13.44
CA SER A 63 -2.98 -19.71 12.37
C SER A 63 -1.81 -20.68 12.27
N GLU A 64 -2.11 -21.94 12.05
CA GLU A 64 -1.15 -22.98 11.71
C GLU A 64 -1.27 -23.36 10.23
N THR A 65 -0.14 -23.43 9.54
CA THR A 65 -0.11 -23.72 8.09
C THR A 65 1.04 -24.66 7.74
N GLN A 66 0.99 -25.23 6.53
CA GLN A 66 2.10 -25.98 5.92
C GLN A 66 2.62 -27.12 6.80
N ALA A 67 1.70 -27.97 7.27
CA ALA A 67 2.08 -29.14 8.05
C ALA A 67 2.94 -30.11 7.22
N ALA A 68 3.82 -30.84 7.90
CA ALA A 68 4.60 -31.94 7.34
C ALA A 68 4.81 -33.02 8.40
N ILE A 69 4.53 -34.27 8.07
CA ILE A 69 4.66 -35.41 8.99
C ILE A 69 6.10 -35.97 8.92
N SER A 70 6.70 -36.39 10.04
CA SER A 70 8.05 -37.00 10.12
C SER A 70 8.09 -38.41 9.55
N HIS A 71 9.26 -38.91 9.11
CA HIS A 71 9.36 -40.20 8.38
C HIS A 71 8.89 -41.41 9.17
N ASP A 72 9.02 -41.36 10.49
CA ASP A 72 8.52 -42.38 11.42
C ASP A 72 7.02 -42.19 11.77
N GLY A 73 6.37 -41.17 11.23
CA GLY A 73 4.95 -40.87 11.47
C GLY A 73 4.64 -40.35 12.87
N ARG A 74 5.64 -40.00 13.70
CA ARG A 74 5.43 -39.64 15.11
C ARG A 74 5.27 -38.15 15.38
N LEU A 75 5.85 -37.31 14.53
CA LEU A 75 5.87 -35.85 14.71
C LEU A 75 5.21 -35.15 13.51
N VAL A 76 4.67 -33.97 13.78
CA VAL A 76 4.26 -33.00 12.76
C VAL A 76 5.04 -31.71 12.95
N ALA A 77 5.68 -31.25 11.88
CA ALA A 77 6.25 -29.91 11.76
C ALA A 77 5.23 -28.98 11.08
N PHE A 78 5.18 -27.72 11.47
CA PHE A 78 4.24 -26.74 10.90
C PHE A 78 4.71 -25.31 11.13
N ALA A 79 4.18 -24.37 10.35
CA ALA A 79 4.43 -22.94 10.52
C ALA A 79 3.32 -22.28 11.35
N ALA A 80 3.68 -21.48 12.36
CA ALA A 80 2.73 -20.79 13.23
C ALA A 80 3.29 -19.47 13.79
N SER A 81 2.40 -18.59 14.25
CA SER A 81 2.74 -17.27 14.84
C SER A 81 2.36 -17.19 16.32
N TYR A 82 2.81 -18.16 17.13
CA TYR A 82 2.47 -18.20 18.57
C TYR A 82 3.15 -17.08 19.35
N GLU A 83 4.46 -16.95 19.18
CA GLU A 83 5.31 -15.98 19.89
C GLU A 83 5.60 -14.72 19.03
N GLY A 84 4.65 -14.30 18.17
CA GLY A 84 4.77 -13.11 17.32
C GLY A 84 4.97 -13.41 15.83
N ALA A 85 6.22 -13.52 15.36
CA ALA A 85 6.51 -13.81 13.95
C ALA A 85 6.14 -15.26 13.57
N GLN A 86 5.92 -15.52 12.27
CA GLN A 86 5.71 -16.90 11.80
C GLN A 86 7.03 -17.69 11.83
N GLU A 87 7.01 -18.82 12.54
CA GLU A 87 8.15 -19.69 12.83
C GLU A 87 7.76 -21.16 12.64
N ALA A 88 8.75 -22.03 12.53
CA ALA A 88 8.53 -23.47 12.50
C ALA A 88 8.42 -24.05 13.93
N TYR A 89 7.46 -24.95 14.10
CA TYR A 89 7.18 -25.69 15.33
C TYR A 89 7.12 -27.18 15.02
N VAL A 90 7.35 -28.01 16.04
CA VAL A 90 7.13 -29.45 16.01
C VAL A 90 6.28 -29.91 17.19
N MET A 91 5.45 -30.93 16.99
CA MET A 91 4.67 -31.58 18.05
C MET A 91 4.41 -33.05 17.74
N PRO A 92 4.01 -33.89 18.72
CA PRO A 92 3.55 -35.25 18.45
C PRO A 92 2.31 -35.28 17.55
N ILE A 93 2.21 -36.26 16.66
CA ILE A 93 1.08 -36.41 15.73
C ILE A 93 -0.26 -36.68 16.43
N GLU A 94 -0.21 -37.21 17.66
CA GLU A 94 -1.38 -37.47 18.50
C GLU A 94 -1.84 -36.22 19.28
N GLY A 95 -1.18 -35.07 19.11
CA GLY A 95 -1.40 -33.88 19.93
C GLY A 95 -0.35 -33.71 21.04
N GLY A 96 -0.32 -32.53 21.65
CA GLY A 96 0.61 -32.20 22.74
C GLY A 96 1.16 -30.77 22.63
N LEU A 97 2.12 -30.44 23.49
CA LEU A 97 2.74 -29.11 23.52
C LEU A 97 3.64 -28.89 22.29
N PRO A 98 3.40 -27.87 21.46
CA PRO A 98 4.30 -27.51 20.38
C PRO A 98 5.64 -26.95 20.88
N LYS A 99 6.73 -27.34 20.23
CA LYS A 99 8.08 -26.82 20.45
C LYS A 99 8.49 -25.94 19.27
N ARG A 100 8.78 -24.66 19.52
CA ARG A 100 9.40 -23.75 18.54
C ARG A 100 10.80 -24.24 18.18
N ILE A 101 11.13 -24.30 16.88
CA ILE A 101 12.44 -24.76 16.40
C ILE A 101 13.20 -23.74 15.55
N THR A 102 12.56 -22.62 15.15
CA THR A 102 13.22 -21.49 14.48
C THR A 102 12.96 -20.18 15.23
N PHE A 103 13.91 -19.25 15.09
CA PHE A 103 13.92 -17.94 15.78
C PHE A 103 14.32 -16.81 14.81
N GLU A 104 13.91 -16.94 13.55
CA GLU A 104 14.31 -16.05 12.46
C GLU A 104 13.61 -14.67 12.57
N ASN A 105 12.46 -14.60 13.25
CA ASN A 105 11.60 -13.43 13.39
C ASN A 105 11.26 -12.76 12.03
N GLY A 106 11.21 -13.56 10.96
CA GLY A 106 11.21 -13.10 9.57
C GLY A 106 10.32 -13.88 8.59
N GLY A 107 9.37 -14.69 9.08
CA GLY A 107 8.39 -15.38 8.24
C GLY A 107 8.90 -16.70 7.65
N VAL A 108 8.90 -17.75 8.47
CA VAL A 108 9.38 -19.09 8.12
C VAL A 108 8.25 -19.95 7.53
N THR A 109 8.58 -20.69 6.47
CA THR A 109 7.71 -21.66 5.80
C THR A 109 8.25 -23.07 6.05
N VAL A 110 7.41 -24.01 6.48
CA VAL A 110 7.80 -25.43 6.59
C VAL A 110 7.63 -26.11 5.23
N LEU A 111 8.65 -26.83 4.78
CA LEU A 111 8.69 -27.44 3.45
C LEU A 111 8.51 -28.97 3.50
N GLY A 112 8.97 -29.61 4.57
CA GLY A 112 8.98 -31.06 4.68
C GLY A 112 9.99 -31.58 5.70
N TRP A 113 10.24 -32.88 5.67
CA TRP A 113 11.28 -33.55 6.46
C TRP A 113 12.33 -34.16 5.54
N THR A 114 13.58 -34.19 5.98
CA THR A 114 14.64 -34.99 5.35
C THR A 114 14.53 -36.44 5.81
N ALA A 115 15.13 -37.37 5.05
CA ALA A 115 15.23 -38.77 5.45
C ALA A 115 16.02 -38.95 6.77
N GLN A 116 16.87 -37.97 7.11
CA GLN A 116 17.68 -37.93 8.33
C GLN A 116 16.90 -37.39 9.55
N GLY A 117 15.64 -36.98 9.37
CA GLY A 117 14.81 -36.45 10.47
C GLY A 117 15.04 -34.97 10.77
N GLU A 118 15.61 -34.21 9.83
CA GLU A 118 15.67 -32.75 9.91
C GLU A 118 14.39 -32.13 9.31
N VAL A 119 13.94 -31.00 9.84
CA VAL A 119 12.85 -30.20 9.26
C VAL A 119 13.44 -29.24 8.22
N LEU A 120 12.94 -29.30 6.98
CA LEU A 120 13.28 -28.32 5.95
C LEU A 120 12.38 -27.10 6.08
N VAL A 121 13.00 -25.92 6.08
CA VAL A 121 12.29 -24.63 6.09
C VAL A 121 12.82 -23.70 5.03
N SER A 122 11.97 -22.79 4.56
CA SER A 122 12.40 -21.61 3.80
C SER A 122 12.26 -20.35 4.65
N THR A 123 13.23 -19.45 4.57
CA THR A 123 13.25 -18.16 5.26
C THR A 123 13.95 -17.10 4.41
N GLU A 124 13.83 -15.83 4.79
CA GLU A 124 14.67 -14.78 4.21
C GLU A 124 16.15 -15.04 4.53
N ASN A 125 17.01 -14.78 3.55
CA ASN A 125 18.44 -14.88 3.75
C ASN A 125 18.90 -13.80 4.73
N SER A 126 19.83 -14.17 5.62
CA SER A 126 20.45 -13.25 6.58
C SER A 126 21.38 -12.22 5.91
N VAL A 127 21.59 -12.32 4.59
CA VAL A 127 22.32 -11.34 3.77
C VAL A 127 21.57 -11.06 2.47
N GLY A 128 21.70 -9.85 1.92
CA GLY A 128 21.10 -9.50 0.63
C GLY A 128 19.81 -8.68 0.72
N PRO A 129 19.20 -8.37 -0.44
CA PRO A 129 18.00 -7.55 -0.51
C PRO A 129 16.75 -8.30 -0.03
N SER A 130 15.61 -7.60 0.00
CA SER A 130 14.31 -8.22 0.30
C SER A 130 13.98 -9.34 -0.69
N LYS A 131 13.15 -10.32 -0.27
CA LYS A 131 12.72 -11.47 -1.09
C LYS A 131 13.86 -12.41 -1.55
N HIS A 132 15.09 -12.18 -1.10
CA HIS A 132 16.17 -13.16 -1.22
C HIS A 132 15.93 -14.28 -0.20
N ARG A 133 15.52 -15.46 -0.66
CA ARG A 133 15.20 -16.62 0.20
C ARG A 133 16.26 -17.69 0.13
N ILE A 134 16.37 -18.44 1.23
CA ILE A 134 17.19 -19.65 1.34
C ILE A 134 16.35 -20.79 1.92
N VAL A 135 16.91 -22.00 1.82
CA VAL A 135 16.42 -23.19 2.50
C VAL A 135 17.42 -23.64 3.56
N ALA A 136 16.92 -24.06 4.71
CA ALA A 136 17.72 -24.67 5.77
C ALA A 136 17.09 -25.96 6.28
N ALA A 137 17.94 -26.90 6.70
CA ALA A 137 17.56 -28.10 7.43
C ALA A 137 17.82 -27.89 8.93
N LEU A 138 16.87 -28.25 9.78
CA LEU A 138 16.96 -28.09 11.23
C LEU A 138 16.78 -29.41 11.96
N ASP A 139 17.67 -29.69 12.90
CA ASP A 139 17.49 -30.78 13.88
C ASP A 139 16.53 -30.28 14.98
N PRO A 140 15.29 -30.81 15.09
CA PRO A 140 14.32 -30.32 16.06
C PRO A 140 14.69 -30.63 17.52
N ALA A 141 15.59 -31.59 17.77
CA ALA A 141 16.07 -31.92 19.11
C ALA A 141 17.20 -30.98 19.54
N ARG A 142 18.22 -30.81 18.68
CA ARG A 142 19.44 -30.03 18.97
C ARG A 142 19.33 -28.55 18.63
N LEU A 143 18.33 -28.16 17.84
CA LEU A 143 18.17 -26.81 17.28
C LEU A 143 19.37 -26.35 16.44
N THR A 144 20.12 -27.32 15.89
CA THR A 144 21.21 -27.02 14.95
C THR A 144 20.64 -26.81 13.55
N ARG A 145 21.14 -25.78 12.88
CA ARG A 145 20.69 -25.34 11.56
C ARG A 145 21.79 -25.53 10.52
N ARG A 146 21.44 -26.10 9.38
CA ARG A 146 22.32 -26.24 8.20
C ARG A 146 21.67 -25.56 7.00
N VAL A 147 22.24 -24.45 6.56
CA VAL A 147 21.78 -23.73 5.36
C VAL A 147 22.24 -24.48 4.12
N LEU A 148 21.34 -24.65 3.15
CA LEU A 148 21.71 -25.18 1.83
C LEU A 148 22.34 -24.04 1.01
N PRO A 149 23.47 -24.27 0.33
CA PRO A 149 24.27 -23.20 -0.26
C PRO A 149 23.70 -22.71 -1.61
N LEU A 150 22.46 -22.21 -1.59
CA LEU A 150 21.68 -21.84 -2.75
C LEU A 150 20.93 -20.52 -2.50
N ALA A 151 21.20 -19.53 -3.34
CA ALA A 151 20.46 -18.27 -3.37
C ALA A 151 19.10 -18.44 -4.07
N ASP A 152 18.11 -17.67 -3.64
CA ASP A 152 16.74 -17.64 -4.16
C ASP A 152 16.01 -19.00 -4.17
N ALA A 153 16.45 -19.95 -3.35
CA ALA A 153 15.71 -21.17 -3.08
C ALA A 153 14.59 -20.88 -2.09
N ASN A 154 13.33 -20.92 -2.56
CA ASN A 154 12.16 -20.64 -1.71
C ASN A 154 11.34 -21.89 -1.34
N ASP A 155 11.71 -23.04 -1.90
CA ASP A 155 11.15 -24.34 -1.62
C ASP A 155 12.13 -25.43 -2.06
N ALA A 156 12.18 -26.59 -1.40
CA ALA A 156 13.06 -27.68 -1.77
C ALA A 156 12.63 -29.04 -1.20
N VAL A 157 13.12 -30.09 -1.85
CA VAL A 157 13.13 -31.47 -1.38
C VAL A 157 14.52 -32.08 -1.57
N LEU A 158 14.86 -33.04 -0.71
CA LEU A 158 16.10 -33.82 -0.79
C LEU A 158 15.81 -35.23 -1.31
N SER A 159 16.77 -35.80 -2.03
CA SER A 159 16.79 -37.23 -2.35
C SER A 159 16.92 -38.09 -1.08
N ASP A 160 16.59 -39.37 -1.21
CA ASP A 160 16.61 -40.32 -0.08
C ASP A 160 18.00 -40.44 0.59
N ASP A 161 19.07 -40.29 -0.20
CA ASP A 161 20.46 -40.28 0.28
C ASP A 161 20.92 -38.92 0.82
N GLY A 162 20.09 -37.88 0.72
CA GLY A 162 20.37 -36.52 1.17
C GLY A 162 21.42 -35.77 0.34
N ARG A 163 21.80 -36.27 -0.84
CA ARG A 163 22.85 -35.66 -1.68
C ARG A 163 22.30 -34.69 -2.70
N THR A 164 21.19 -35.02 -3.35
CA THR A 164 20.59 -34.20 -4.39
C THR A 164 19.48 -33.33 -3.81
N VAL A 165 19.57 -32.02 -4.03
CA VAL A 165 18.51 -31.05 -3.73
C VAL A 165 17.78 -30.71 -5.03
N VAL A 166 16.46 -30.75 -4.99
CA VAL A 166 15.61 -30.16 -6.03
C VAL A 166 14.82 -29.03 -5.41
N PHE A 167 14.88 -27.83 -5.99
CA PHE A 167 14.32 -26.63 -5.39
C PHE A 167 13.56 -25.77 -6.39
N THR A 168 12.61 -25.00 -5.87
CA THR A 168 11.92 -23.96 -6.63
C THR A 168 12.67 -22.65 -6.48
N ARG A 169 12.93 -21.97 -7.60
CA ARG A 169 13.40 -20.59 -7.68
C ARG A 169 12.28 -19.72 -8.23
N MET A 170 12.12 -18.53 -7.68
CA MET A 170 11.06 -17.57 -8.03
C MET A 170 9.63 -18.13 -7.83
N GLY A 171 8.62 -17.53 -8.48
CA GLY A 171 7.21 -17.84 -8.33
C GLY A 171 6.41 -16.70 -7.69
N LEU A 172 5.09 -16.74 -7.88
CA LEU A 172 4.16 -15.70 -7.39
C LEU A 172 4.14 -15.53 -5.87
N SER A 173 4.60 -16.54 -5.12
CA SER A 173 4.82 -16.41 -3.67
C SER A 173 5.83 -15.32 -3.29
N MET A 174 6.63 -14.81 -4.24
CA MET A 174 7.58 -13.72 -4.02
C MET A 174 6.96 -12.33 -4.23
N THR A 175 5.85 -12.22 -4.95
CA THR A 175 5.19 -10.93 -5.26
C THR A 175 3.82 -10.78 -4.61
N ASN A 176 3.26 -11.86 -4.05
CA ASN A 176 1.90 -11.95 -3.48
C ASN A 176 0.77 -11.71 -4.50
N ASP A 177 1.09 -11.76 -5.80
CA ASP A 177 0.09 -11.68 -6.86
C ASP A 177 -0.70 -12.98 -6.98
N ASN A 178 -2.00 -12.84 -7.29
CA ASN A 178 -2.86 -13.96 -7.60
C ASN A 178 -3.10 -13.94 -9.11
N VAL A 179 -2.43 -14.83 -9.83
CA VAL A 179 -2.44 -14.87 -11.30
C VAL A 179 -2.45 -16.32 -11.73
N LYS A 180 -3.41 -16.70 -12.59
CA LYS A 180 -3.32 -17.94 -13.35
C LYS A 180 -2.52 -17.73 -14.64
N ALA A 181 -1.83 -18.78 -15.08
CA ALA A 181 -1.02 -18.77 -16.30
C ALA A 181 0.03 -17.63 -16.33
N TYR A 182 0.67 -17.34 -15.20
CA TYR A 182 1.71 -16.31 -15.12
C TYR A 182 2.92 -16.64 -16.01
N ARG A 183 3.38 -15.67 -16.83
CA ARG A 183 4.51 -15.85 -17.78
C ARG A 183 5.58 -14.75 -17.67
N GLY A 184 5.55 -13.97 -16.60
CA GLY A 184 6.58 -12.97 -16.33
C GLY A 184 7.93 -13.58 -15.98
N GLY A 185 8.93 -12.71 -15.79
CA GLY A 185 10.30 -13.11 -15.47
C GLY A 185 10.43 -13.98 -14.23
N ALA A 186 9.58 -13.75 -13.22
CA ALA A 186 9.60 -14.47 -11.94
C ALA A 186 8.75 -15.75 -11.94
N HIS A 187 8.40 -16.35 -13.08
CA HIS A 187 7.67 -17.62 -13.07
C HIS A 187 8.46 -18.70 -12.31
N ALA A 188 7.74 -19.63 -11.68
CA ALA A 188 8.38 -20.64 -10.83
C ALA A 188 9.18 -21.65 -11.67
N GLN A 189 10.42 -21.94 -11.25
CA GLN A 189 11.34 -22.83 -11.97
C GLN A 189 11.91 -23.88 -11.03
N LEU A 190 12.03 -25.12 -11.51
CA LEU A 190 12.73 -26.19 -10.80
C LEU A 190 14.20 -26.27 -11.19
N TRP A 191 15.04 -26.36 -10.16
CA TRP A 191 16.49 -26.47 -10.24
C TRP A 191 16.98 -27.66 -9.42
N ARG A 192 18.12 -28.23 -9.81
CA ARG A 192 18.81 -29.33 -9.11
C ARG A 192 20.22 -28.93 -8.73
N TYR A 193 20.66 -29.38 -7.56
CA TYR A 193 22.03 -29.20 -7.08
C TYR A 193 22.52 -30.44 -6.31
N GLU A 194 23.80 -30.78 -6.45
CA GLU A 194 24.44 -31.86 -5.68
C GLU A 194 25.19 -31.28 -4.48
N LEU A 195 24.73 -31.60 -3.27
CA LEU A 195 25.35 -31.14 -2.03
C LEU A 195 26.75 -31.73 -1.86
N GLY A 196 27.71 -30.86 -1.54
CA GLY A 196 29.13 -31.21 -1.42
C GLY A 196 29.86 -31.34 -2.76
N GLY A 197 29.16 -31.14 -3.88
CA GLY A 197 29.77 -30.98 -5.20
C GLY A 197 30.44 -29.61 -5.37
N LYS A 198 31.15 -29.43 -6.49
CA LYS A 198 31.73 -28.13 -6.90
C LYS A 198 31.00 -27.49 -8.08
N ASP A 199 30.07 -28.22 -8.68
CA ASP A 199 29.34 -27.79 -9.86
C ASP A 199 28.19 -26.86 -9.46
N GLU A 200 27.80 -25.97 -10.36
CA GLU A 200 26.67 -25.08 -10.17
C GLU A 200 25.32 -25.81 -10.30
N ALA A 201 24.28 -25.25 -9.70
CA ALA A 201 22.91 -25.72 -9.84
C ALA A 201 22.43 -25.64 -11.30
N THR A 202 21.56 -26.58 -11.68
CA THR A 202 21.07 -26.71 -13.06
C THR A 202 19.54 -26.60 -13.11
N ARG A 203 19.04 -25.77 -14.02
CA ARG A 203 17.59 -25.68 -14.32
C ARG A 203 17.15 -26.93 -15.10
N LEU A 204 16.09 -27.60 -14.64
CA LEU A 204 15.61 -28.86 -15.22
C LEU A 204 14.84 -28.65 -16.55
N PHE A 205 13.99 -27.63 -16.64
CA PHE A 205 13.16 -27.36 -17.82
C PHE A 205 13.53 -26.00 -18.41
N LYS A 206 14.63 -25.95 -19.16
CA LYS A 206 15.20 -24.69 -19.69
C LYS A 206 14.30 -24.02 -20.72
N ASP A 207 13.70 -24.81 -21.60
CA ASP A 207 12.86 -24.32 -22.71
C ASP A 207 11.36 -24.24 -22.37
N ASP A 208 10.99 -24.56 -21.12
CA ASP A 208 9.61 -24.50 -20.62
C ASP A 208 9.29 -23.13 -20.03
N ASN A 209 8.09 -22.62 -20.32
CA ASN A 209 7.53 -21.39 -19.77
C ASN A 209 6.44 -21.64 -18.69
N ALA A 210 6.23 -22.89 -18.29
CA ALA A 210 5.33 -23.26 -17.21
C ALA A 210 5.89 -22.92 -15.81
N ASN A 211 4.97 -22.73 -14.87
CA ASN A 211 5.23 -22.54 -13.45
C ASN A 211 5.44 -23.89 -12.76
N ASN A 212 6.70 -24.36 -12.76
CA ASN A 212 7.10 -25.63 -12.16
C ASN A 212 7.56 -25.41 -10.71
N ARG A 213 6.85 -26.01 -9.74
CA ARG A 213 7.06 -25.76 -8.30
C ARG A 213 6.64 -26.93 -7.41
N ARG A 214 6.90 -26.83 -6.10
CA ARG A 214 6.54 -27.86 -5.09
C ARG A 214 7.08 -29.23 -5.48
N ALA A 215 8.40 -29.31 -5.64
CA ALA A 215 9.07 -30.58 -5.91
C ALA A 215 8.92 -31.53 -4.70
N MET A 216 8.63 -32.80 -5.00
CA MET A 216 8.44 -33.89 -4.05
C MET A 216 9.21 -35.10 -4.59
N TRP A 217 10.03 -35.74 -3.74
CA TRP A 217 10.87 -36.86 -4.15
C TRP A 217 10.22 -38.19 -3.79
N TRP A 218 10.20 -39.14 -4.73
CA TRP A 218 9.78 -40.51 -4.46
C TRP A 218 10.47 -41.51 -5.38
N GLN A 219 11.20 -42.46 -4.80
CA GLN A 219 11.82 -43.59 -5.50
C GLN A 219 12.61 -43.19 -6.77
N GLY A 220 13.47 -42.18 -6.64
CA GLY A 220 14.33 -41.72 -7.74
C GLY A 220 13.63 -40.85 -8.79
N ARG A 221 12.39 -40.41 -8.53
CA ARG A 221 11.61 -39.55 -9.43
C ARG A 221 11.12 -38.30 -8.70
N ILE A 222 11.03 -37.18 -9.43
CA ILE A 222 10.52 -35.91 -8.90
C ILE A 222 9.05 -35.76 -9.33
N TYR A 223 8.16 -35.59 -8.38
CA TYR A 223 6.78 -35.14 -8.56
C TYR A 223 6.68 -33.65 -8.27
N PHE A 224 5.86 -32.92 -9.01
CA PHE A 224 5.76 -31.47 -8.87
C PHE A 224 4.44 -30.93 -9.39
N ILE A 225 4.13 -29.67 -9.05
CA ILE A 225 2.99 -28.93 -9.60
C ILE A 225 3.44 -28.17 -10.84
N SER A 226 2.66 -28.25 -11.92
CA SER A 226 2.92 -27.51 -13.17
C SER A 226 1.64 -27.16 -13.91
N ASP A 227 1.63 -25.96 -14.49
CA ASP A 227 0.56 -25.43 -15.35
C ASP A 227 0.83 -25.65 -16.86
N ALA A 228 1.80 -26.51 -17.23
CA ALA A 228 2.13 -26.78 -18.63
C ALA A 228 0.94 -27.35 -19.44
N GLY A 229 -0.04 -27.95 -18.77
CA GLY A 229 -1.30 -28.42 -19.38
C GLY A 229 -2.41 -27.36 -19.41
N GLY A 230 -2.13 -26.12 -19.00
CA GLY A 230 -3.09 -25.00 -18.93
C GLY A 230 -3.64 -24.71 -17.53
N ALA A 231 -3.58 -25.68 -16.61
CA ALA A 231 -3.97 -25.54 -15.20
C ALA A 231 -3.01 -26.33 -14.31
N ASP A 232 -2.89 -25.94 -13.05
CA ASP A 232 -1.96 -26.58 -12.12
C ASP A 232 -2.39 -28.02 -11.83
N ASN A 233 -1.52 -28.96 -12.18
CA ASN A 233 -1.74 -30.38 -11.99
C ASN A 233 -0.49 -31.07 -11.43
N ILE A 234 -0.62 -32.34 -11.03
CA ILE A 234 0.52 -33.15 -10.63
C ILE A 234 1.22 -33.68 -11.88
N TRP A 235 2.52 -33.41 -11.94
CA TRP A 235 3.45 -33.88 -12.95
C TRP A 235 4.60 -34.62 -12.30
N SER A 236 5.40 -35.30 -13.12
CA SER A 236 6.66 -35.87 -12.68
C SER A 236 7.68 -35.95 -13.80
N ALA A 237 8.95 -36.06 -13.43
CA ALA A 237 10.08 -36.24 -14.34
C ALA A 237 11.21 -37.00 -13.63
N LEU A 238 12.15 -37.54 -14.39
CA LEU A 238 13.41 -38.02 -13.85
C LEU A 238 14.26 -36.85 -13.30
N PRO A 239 15.26 -37.11 -12.44
CA PRO A 239 16.06 -36.05 -11.82
C PRO A 239 16.90 -35.19 -12.79
N ASP A 240 17.00 -35.58 -14.04
CA ASP A 240 17.63 -34.81 -15.12
C ASP A 240 16.62 -34.00 -15.96
N GLY A 241 15.32 -34.06 -15.61
CA GLY A 241 14.22 -33.41 -16.32
C GLY A 241 13.61 -34.26 -17.46
N SER A 242 14.13 -35.45 -17.74
CA SER A 242 13.62 -36.33 -18.80
C SER A 242 12.37 -37.13 -18.37
N ASP A 243 11.74 -37.83 -19.31
CA ASP A 243 10.52 -38.65 -19.09
C ASP A 243 9.41 -37.89 -18.34
N ARG A 244 9.11 -36.67 -18.77
CA ARG A 244 8.05 -35.85 -18.17
C ARG A 244 6.67 -36.49 -18.38
N LYS A 245 5.89 -36.64 -17.30
CA LYS A 245 4.55 -37.25 -17.29
C LYS A 245 3.55 -36.39 -16.50
N VAL A 246 2.33 -36.30 -17.01
CA VAL A 246 1.17 -35.71 -16.31
C VAL A 246 0.40 -36.82 -15.58
N HIS A 247 -0.05 -36.56 -14.36
CA HIS A 247 -0.74 -37.53 -13.50
C HIS A 247 -2.18 -37.14 -13.15
N THR A 248 -2.50 -35.85 -13.15
CA THR A 248 -3.86 -35.33 -12.99
C THR A 248 -4.19 -34.35 -14.10
N GLN A 249 -5.48 -34.15 -14.41
CA GLN A 249 -5.93 -33.28 -15.51
C GLN A 249 -7.15 -32.45 -15.09
N HIS A 250 -7.07 -31.81 -13.92
CA HIS A 250 -8.10 -30.90 -13.43
C HIS A 250 -8.10 -29.62 -14.25
N THR A 251 -9.30 -29.13 -14.61
CA THR A 251 -9.50 -27.93 -15.44
C THR A 251 -10.33 -26.86 -14.75
N GLU A 252 -11.15 -27.24 -13.77
CA GLU A 252 -12.00 -26.30 -13.04
C GLU A 252 -11.24 -25.63 -11.88
N TRP A 253 -10.39 -26.41 -11.20
CA TRP A 253 -9.64 -26.02 -10.00
C TRP A 253 -8.18 -26.39 -10.16
N ASP A 254 -7.30 -25.56 -9.60
CA ASP A 254 -5.85 -25.78 -9.57
C ASP A 254 -5.45 -26.70 -8.41
N VAL A 255 -4.50 -27.60 -8.65
CA VAL A 255 -3.84 -28.37 -7.60
C VAL A 255 -2.98 -27.44 -6.75
N ARG A 256 -3.29 -27.34 -5.45
CA ARG A 256 -2.62 -26.46 -4.49
C ARG A 256 -2.04 -27.24 -3.32
N THR A 257 -0.95 -26.70 -2.74
CA THR A 257 -0.35 -27.15 -1.47
C THR A 257 -0.14 -28.67 -1.38
N ALA A 258 0.42 -29.28 -2.43
CA ALA A 258 0.64 -30.72 -2.47
C ALA A 258 1.78 -31.17 -1.54
N SER A 259 1.62 -32.35 -0.93
CA SER A 259 2.58 -32.98 -0.03
C SER A 259 2.61 -34.50 -0.26
N LEU A 260 3.80 -35.09 -0.28
CA LEU A 260 4.03 -36.50 -0.57
C LEU A 260 4.41 -37.29 0.69
N GLY A 261 3.80 -38.45 0.88
CA GLY A 261 4.20 -39.44 1.87
C GLY A 261 3.81 -40.86 1.44
N ASP A 262 4.75 -41.79 1.57
CA ASP A 262 4.58 -43.23 1.34
C ASP A 262 3.92 -43.58 -0.02
N GLY A 263 4.36 -42.92 -1.08
CA GLY A 263 3.85 -43.16 -2.44
C GLY A 263 2.49 -42.51 -2.74
N ARG A 264 2.02 -41.61 -1.87
CA ARG A 264 0.76 -40.86 -2.05
C ARG A 264 1.00 -39.38 -1.95
N ILE A 265 0.24 -38.60 -2.72
CA ILE A 265 0.30 -37.14 -2.74
C ILE A 265 -1.04 -36.60 -2.27
N ALA A 266 -1.07 -35.95 -1.11
CA ALA A 266 -2.24 -35.22 -0.64
C ALA A 266 -2.17 -33.77 -1.12
N TYR A 267 -3.29 -33.21 -1.57
CA TYR A 267 -3.34 -31.85 -2.10
C TYR A 267 -4.73 -31.22 -1.94
N GLN A 268 -4.77 -29.90 -2.04
CA GLN A 268 -6.01 -29.10 -2.04
C GLN A 268 -6.49 -28.91 -3.48
N LEU A 269 -7.78 -29.11 -3.72
CA LEU A 269 -8.45 -28.82 -4.99
C LEU A 269 -9.72 -28.01 -4.72
N GLY A 270 -9.70 -26.71 -5.00
CA GLY A 270 -10.73 -25.79 -4.50
C GLY A 270 -10.72 -25.78 -2.96
N ALA A 271 -11.81 -26.23 -2.35
CA ALA A 271 -11.91 -26.43 -0.90
C ALA A 271 -11.74 -27.89 -0.45
N ASP A 272 -11.54 -28.82 -1.38
CA ASP A 272 -11.50 -30.26 -1.11
C ASP A 272 -10.10 -30.79 -0.81
N LEU A 273 -10.07 -31.82 0.04
CA LEU A 273 -8.90 -32.65 0.29
C LEU A 273 -8.88 -33.83 -0.68
N ARG A 274 -7.80 -34.00 -1.44
CA ARG A 274 -7.60 -35.13 -2.36
C ARG A 274 -6.31 -35.86 -2.10
N VAL A 275 -6.28 -37.14 -2.50
CA VAL A 275 -5.10 -37.99 -2.47
C VAL A 275 -4.93 -38.68 -3.82
N PHE A 276 -3.75 -38.51 -4.41
CA PHE A 276 -3.29 -39.24 -5.58
C PHE A 276 -2.34 -40.37 -5.15
N ASP A 277 -2.66 -41.62 -5.50
CA ASP A 277 -1.84 -42.79 -5.23
C ASP A 277 -0.96 -43.11 -6.45
N ILE A 278 0.37 -43.05 -6.28
CA ILE A 278 1.32 -43.15 -7.39
C ILE A 278 1.32 -44.53 -8.02
N ALA A 279 1.16 -45.59 -7.22
CA ALA A 279 1.26 -46.97 -7.69
C ALA A 279 0.07 -47.36 -8.57
N SER A 280 -1.13 -46.95 -8.16
CA SER A 280 -2.38 -47.25 -8.87
C SER A 280 -2.78 -46.19 -9.89
N GLY A 281 -2.29 -44.95 -9.77
CA GLY A 281 -2.75 -43.80 -10.53
C GLY A 281 -4.12 -43.28 -10.11
N ALA A 282 -4.65 -43.72 -8.96
CA ALA A 282 -5.97 -43.33 -8.49
C ALA A 282 -5.95 -41.94 -7.82
N ASP A 283 -6.89 -41.07 -8.20
CA ASP A 283 -7.12 -39.76 -7.59
C ASP A 283 -8.48 -39.70 -6.88
N SER A 284 -8.48 -39.63 -5.54
CA SER A 284 -9.71 -39.72 -4.73
C SER A 284 -9.90 -38.53 -3.80
N ARG A 285 -11.15 -38.08 -3.65
CA ARG A 285 -11.55 -37.10 -2.62
C ARG A 285 -11.62 -37.79 -1.27
N ILE A 286 -11.05 -37.17 -0.24
CA ILE A 286 -11.13 -37.65 1.14
C ILE A 286 -12.25 -36.89 1.86
N ALA A 287 -13.31 -37.61 2.22
CA ALA A 287 -14.45 -37.03 2.94
C ALA A 287 -14.16 -36.96 4.44
N ALA A 288 -13.56 -35.86 4.90
CA ALA A 288 -13.37 -35.60 6.32
C ALA A 288 -14.48 -34.70 6.88
N SER A 289 -14.89 -34.92 8.12
CA SER A 289 -15.86 -34.07 8.84
C SER A 289 -15.22 -33.41 10.04
N LEU A 290 -15.37 -32.10 10.18
CA LEU A 290 -14.92 -31.34 11.34
C LEU A 290 -15.96 -31.40 12.45
N VAL A 291 -15.54 -31.78 13.66
CA VAL A 291 -16.37 -31.67 14.87
C VAL A 291 -15.82 -30.52 15.69
N SER A 292 -16.37 -29.34 15.46
CA SER A 292 -15.94 -28.08 16.05
C SER A 292 -17.15 -27.31 16.59
N ASP A 293 -16.87 -26.35 17.46
CA ASP A 293 -17.84 -25.40 17.97
C ASP A 293 -17.94 -24.12 17.09
N PHE A 294 -17.18 -24.10 15.99
CA PHE A 294 -17.08 -23.08 14.93
C PHE A 294 -16.91 -21.66 15.49
N ASP A 295 -15.98 -21.50 16.44
CA ASP A 295 -15.75 -20.27 17.19
C ASP A 295 -15.66 -19.01 16.31
N GLN A 296 -14.98 -19.09 15.16
CA GLN A 296 -14.80 -17.97 14.23
C GLN A 296 -16.00 -17.65 13.35
N GLN A 297 -16.99 -18.55 13.26
CA GLN A 297 -18.26 -18.26 12.58
C GLN A 297 -19.30 -17.64 13.52
N ARG A 298 -19.06 -17.66 14.83
CA ARG A 298 -20.00 -17.10 15.81
C ARG A 298 -20.17 -15.61 15.60
N THR A 299 -21.38 -15.14 15.85
CA THR A 299 -21.63 -13.70 15.98
C THR A 299 -20.67 -13.13 17.00
N ARG A 300 -19.88 -12.15 16.59
CA ARG A 300 -18.84 -11.54 17.41
C ARG A 300 -19.06 -10.04 17.54
N ARG A 301 -18.51 -9.48 18.62
CA ARG A 301 -18.58 -8.05 18.90
C ARG A 301 -17.24 -7.41 18.58
N VAL A 302 -17.18 -6.64 17.50
CA VAL A 302 -16.00 -5.85 17.12
C VAL A 302 -15.96 -4.61 17.99
N ARG A 303 -14.98 -4.53 18.90
CA ARG A 303 -14.86 -3.44 19.89
C ARG A 303 -14.21 -2.17 19.34
N SER A 304 -13.48 -2.26 18.23
CA SER A 304 -12.79 -1.14 17.60
C SER A 304 -13.28 -0.91 16.16
N PRO A 305 -14.58 -0.68 15.93
CA PRO A 305 -15.10 -0.49 14.56
C PRO A 305 -14.47 0.70 13.84
N LEU A 306 -14.03 1.72 14.59
CA LEU A 306 -13.39 2.93 14.05
C LEU A 306 -12.04 2.67 13.37
N ASP A 307 -11.41 1.52 13.59
CA ASP A 307 -10.23 1.12 12.82
C ASP A 307 -10.57 0.99 11.33
N ALA A 308 -11.83 0.65 11.01
CA ALA A 308 -12.38 0.57 9.66
C ALA A 308 -13.32 1.73 9.32
N LEU A 309 -13.04 2.93 9.84
CA LEU A 309 -13.79 4.16 9.56
C LEU A 309 -13.59 4.62 8.11
N THR A 310 -14.69 4.78 7.39
CA THR A 310 -14.68 5.19 5.98
C THR A 310 -15.36 6.52 5.69
N ASN A 311 -16.30 6.96 6.54
CA ASN A 311 -16.98 8.25 6.36
C ASN A 311 -17.38 8.88 7.69
N ILE A 312 -17.37 10.21 7.74
CA ILE A 312 -17.96 11.03 8.80
C ILE A 312 -18.72 12.18 8.13
N ASP A 313 -19.91 12.50 8.64
CA ASP A 313 -20.67 13.69 8.25
C ASP A 313 -21.28 14.37 9.49
N ILE A 314 -21.39 15.70 9.49
CA ILE A 314 -21.90 16.48 10.63
C ILE A 314 -23.38 16.81 10.42
N ALA A 315 -24.17 16.74 11.49
CA ALA A 315 -25.57 17.16 11.43
C ALA A 315 -25.70 18.67 11.13
N ASN A 316 -26.83 19.06 10.52
CA ASN A 316 -27.07 20.41 10.05
C ASN A 316 -27.22 21.41 11.21
N LYS A 317 -27.86 21.00 12.30
CA LYS A 317 -28.13 21.85 13.49
C LYS A 317 -27.74 21.20 14.81
N ALA A 318 -27.94 19.89 14.94
CA ALA A 318 -27.64 19.18 16.17
C ALA A 318 -26.12 19.02 16.36
N GLN A 319 -25.63 19.01 17.59
CA GLN A 319 -24.23 18.68 17.89
C GLN A 319 -24.00 17.16 17.84
N ARG A 320 -24.15 16.60 16.64
CA ARG A 320 -24.02 15.17 16.34
C ARG A 320 -23.27 14.98 15.02
N ILE A 321 -22.61 13.83 14.90
CA ILE A 321 -22.04 13.32 13.66
C ILE A 321 -22.66 11.96 13.34
N ILE A 322 -22.65 11.62 12.06
CA ILE A 322 -22.87 10.26 11.57
C ILE A 322 -21.53 9.66 11.17
N LEU A 323 -21.31 8.41 11.53
CA LEU A 323 -20.09 7.66 11.21
C LEU A 323 -20.46 6.41 10.43
N THR A 324 -19.69 6.13 9.38
CA THR A 324 -19.73 4.84 8.68
C THR A 324 -18.42 4.10 8.94
N ALA A 325 -18.51 2.94 9.60
CA ALA A 325 -17.35 2.09 9.87
C ALA A 325 -17.73 0.62 9.82
N ARG A 326 -16.87 -0.22 9.25
CA ARG A 326 -17.11 -1.66 9.07
C ARG A 326 -18.48 -2.02 8.48
N GLY A 327 -18.94 -1.22 7.51
CA GLY A 327 -20.25 -1.42 6.88
C GLY A 327 -21.47 -1.10 7.74
N LYS A 328 -21.27 -0.54 8.94
CA LYS A 328 -22.32 -0.10 9.86
C LYS A 328 -22.35 1.42 9.95
N VAL A 329 -23.50 1.94 10.39
CA VAL A 329 -23.76 3.37 10.49
C VAL A 329 -24.29 3.70 11.88
N THR A 330 -23.65 4.66 12.54
CA THR A 330 -24.08 5.17 13.85
C THR A 330 -24.11 6.68 13.86
N ILE A 331 -25.00 7.26 14.66
CA ILE A 331 -25.03 8.69 14.98
C ILE A 331 -24.61 8.85 16.44
N ALA A 332 -23.63 9.72 16.69
CA ALA A 332 -23.14 10.05 18.02
C ALA A 332 -23.01 11.56 18.20
N GLY A 333 -23.08 12.04 19.44
CA GLY A 333 -23.05 13.47 19.74
C GLY A 333 -22.37 13.81 21.05
N THR A 334 -22.43 15.09 21.40
CA THR A 334 -21.94 15.64 22.67
C THR A 334 -23.03 15.57 23.76
N GLY A 335 -22.67 15.87 25.01
CA GLY A 335 -23.66 16.04 26.08
C GLY A 335 -24.54 14.81 26.34
N ASN A 336 -25.86 14.99 26.42
CA ASN A 336 -26.83 13.95 26.78
C ASN A 336 -27.44 13.22 25.57
N TYR A 337 -26.94 13.42 24.35
CA TYR A 337 -27.41 12.67 23.20
C TYR A 337 -27.09 11.18 23.38
N ARG A 338 -28.11 10.32 23.23
CA ARG A 338 -27.89 8.88 23.07
C ARG A 338 -27.23 8.60 21.72
N ARG A 339 -26.43 7.54 21.66
CA ARG A 339 -25.99 6.95 20.38
C ARG A 339 -27.19 6.31 19.67
N VAL A 340 -27.26 6.43 18.35
CA VAL A 340 -28.29 5.81 17.51
C VAL A 340 -27.61 4.92 16.47
N GLU A 341 -27.90 3.64 16.52
CA GLU A 341 -27.47 2.69 15.49
C GLU A 341 -28.52 2.64 14.36
N ILE A 342 -28.08 2.74 13.12
CA ILE A 342 -28.96 2.57 11.97
C ILE A 342 -29.06 1.08 11.63
N ALA A 343 -30.30 0.59 11.50
CA ALA A 343 -30.62 -0.81 11.24
C ALA A 343 -30.34 -1.21 9.77
N VAL A 344 -29.08 -1.14 9.36
CA VAL A 344 -28.59 -1.70 8.09
C VAL A 344 -28.82 -3.23 8.12
N PRO A 345 -29.44 -3.83 7.08
CA PRO A 345 -29.68 -5.26 7.02
C PRO A 345 -28.43 -6.10 7.34
N GLU A 346 -28.62 -7.22 8.02
CA GLU A 346 -27.54 -8.17 8.29
C GLU A 346 -27.01 -8.74 6.96
N GLY A 347 -25.69 -8.88 6.83
CA GLY A 347 -25.05 -9.28 5.58
C GLY A 347 -24.97 -8.20 4.50
N ALA A 348 -25.49 -6.99 4.73
CA ALA A 348 -25.26 -5.84 3.87
C ALA A 348 -24.17 -4.92 4.44
N ARG A 349 -23.55 -4.15 3.55
CA ARG A 349 -22.56 -3.12 3.86
C ARG A 349 -23.11 -1.75 3.50
N ALA A 350 -23.09 -0.84 4.47
CA ALA A 350 -23.31 0.57 4.25
C ALA A 350 -22.00 1.33 3.95
N ARG A 351 -22.06 2.33 3.07
CA ARG A 351 -20.97 3.25 2.73
C ARG A 351 -21.48 4.69 2.67
N ASN A 352 -20.60 5.65 2.97
CA ASN A 352 -20.82 7.09 2.81
C ASN A 352 -22.15 7.60 3.38
N ALA A 353 -22.49 7.27 4.63
CA ALA A 353 -23.74 7.75 5.21
C ALA A 353 -23.71 9.26 5.48
N VAL A 354 -24.78 9.97 5.12
CA VAL A 354 -24.96 11.43 5.29
C VAL A 354 -26.33 11.77 5.87
N PHE A 355 -26.47 12.92 6.53
CA PHE A 355 -27.76 13.41 7.03
C PHE A 355 -28.66 13.98 5.92
N SER A 356 -29.99 13.95 6.10
CA SER A 356 -30.89 14.84 5.35
C SER A 356 -30.83 16.27 5.88
N HIS A 357 -31.24 17.25 5.06
CA HIS A 357 -31.23 18.69 5.38
C HIS A 357 -31.86 19.09 6.73
N ASP A 358 -32.80 18.28 7.24
CA ASP A 358 -33.57 18.48 8.47
C ASP A 358 -33.12 17.59 9.63
N ASP A 359 -32.02 16.85 9.47
CA ASP A 359 -31.47 15.88 10.43
C ASP A 359 -32.42 14.73 10.81
N ARG A 360 -33.51 14.52 10.05
CA ARG A 360 -34.52 13.48 10.32
C ARG A 360 -34.21 12.15 9.66
N TRP A 361 -33.44 12.16 8.59
CA TRP A 361 -33.13 10.97 7.80
C TRP A 361 -31.63 10.80 7.62
N VAL A 362 -31.25 9.57 7.32
CA VAL A 362 -29.91 9.15 6.93
C VAL A 362 -29.99 8.57 5.52
N TYR A 363 -29.14 9.05 4.62
CA TYR A 363 -28.91 8.43 3.32
C TYR A 363 -27.61 7.64 3.36
N ALA A 364 -27.59 6.41 2.86
CA ALA A 364 -26.40 5.58 2.78
C ALA A 364 -26.40 4.75 1.49
N PHE A 365 -25.23 4.46 0.93
CA PHE A 365 -25.12 3.42 -0.10
C PHE A 365 -25.17 2.06 0.59
N VAL A 366 -26.08 1.18 0.21
CA VAL A 366 -26.23 -0.15 0.81
C VAL A 366 -26.43 -1.21 -0.27
N ASP A 367 -25.66 -2.29 -0.18
CA ASP A 367 -25.50 -3.32 -1.21
C ASP A 367 -26.47 -4.51 -1.14
N THR A 368 -27.59 -4.37 -0.40
CA THR A 368 -28.57 -5.45 -0.20
C THR A 368 -29.17 -6.00 -1.51
N SER A 369 -29.16 -5.23 -2.61
CA SER A 369 -29.63 -5.68 -3.94
C SER A 369 -28.54 -6.38 -4.78
N GLY A 370 -27.31 -6.46 -4.28
CA GLY A 370 -26.12 -6.86 -5.04
C GLY A 370 -25.33 -5.67 -5.61
N GLU A 371 -25.95 -4.49 -5.70
CA GLU A 371 -25.34 -3.25 -6.20
C GLU A 371 -25.42 -2.14 -5.14
N ASN A 372 -24.55 -1.13 -5.23
CA ASN A 372 -24.54 -0.01 -4.29
C ASN A 372 -25.71 0.97 -4.57
N GLU A 373 -26.86 0.71 -3.96
CA GLU A 373 -28.05 1.56 -4.08
C GLU A 373 -28.15 2.58 -2.95
N ILE A 374 -28.84 3.69 -3.18
CA ILE A 374 -29.13 4.69 -2.15
C ILE A 374 -30.31 4.22 -1.32
N TRP A 375 -30.14 4.20 0.01
CA TRP A 375 -31.18 3.87 0.98
C TRP A 375 -31.40 5.02 1.95
N ARG A 376 -32.64 5.16 2.41
CA ARG A 376 -33.07 6.11 3.42
C ARG A 376 -33.46 5.41 4.72
N TYR A 377 -32.95 5.88 5.85
CA TYR A 377 -33.30 5.41 7.20
C TYR A 377 -33.70 6.57 8.10
N ALA A 378 -34.52 6.34 9.13
CA ALA A 378 -34.82 7.37 10.11
C ALA A 378 -33.60 7.62 11.01
N ALA A 379 -33.24 8.89 11.23
CA ALA A 379 -32.07 9.29 12.02
C ALA A 379 -32.24 9.04 13.53
N ASP A 380 -33.43 8.68 13.99
CA ASP A 380 -33.70 8.23 15.36
C ASP A 380 -33.53 6.70 15.54
N GLY A 381 -33.23 5.98 14.45
CA GLY A 381 -33.03 4.53 14.41
C GLY A 381 -34.32 3.73 14.33
N SER A 382 -35.48 4.40 14.17
CA SER A 382 -36.77 3.74 14.03
C SER A 382 -37.04 3.22 12.61
N GLY A 383 -37.96 2.26 12.51
CA GLY A 383 -38.43 1.74 11.23
C GLY A 383 -37.41 0.87 10.47
N LYS A 384 -37.72 0.60 9.20
CA LYS A 384 -36.85 -0.10 8.25
C LYS A 384 -36.39 0.87 7.17
N GLY A 385 -35.26 0.57 6.53
CA GLY A 385 -34.77 1.36 5.40
C GLY A 385 -35.67 1.28 4.17
N GLU A 386 -35.71 2.36 3.38
CA GLU A 386 -36.35 2.43 2.07
C GLU A 386 -35.28 2.58 0.98
N ARG A 387 -35.29 1.68 -0.01
CA ARG A 387 -34.43 1.80 -1.20
C ARG A 387 -34.96 2.88 -2.13
N LEU A 388 -34.11 3.82 -2.53
CA LEU A 388 -34.46 4.95 -3.38
C LEU A 388 -33.99 4.80 -4.85
N THR A 389 -33.00 3.96 -5.12
CA THR A 389 -32.45 3.73 -6.48
C THR A 389 -32.39 2.24 -6.84
N VAL A 390 -32.26 1.96 -8.15
CA VAL A 390 -32.16 0.60 -8.72
C VAL A 390 -31.17 0.51 -9.90
N ASP A 391 -30.34 1.54 -10.06
CA ASP A 391 -29.46 1.78 -11.19
C ASP A 391 -27.97 1.87 -10.78
N GLY A 392 -27.61 1.19 -9.67
CA GLY A 392 -26.27 1.17 -9.07
C GLY A 392 -25.20 0.36 -9.82
N ALA A 393 -25.28 0.24 -11.15
CA ALA A 393 -24.38 -0.58 -11.99
C ALA A 393 -22.93 -0.07 -12.10
N SER A 394 -22.52 0.86 -11.24
CA SER A 394 -21.15 1.38 -11.11
C SER A 394 -20.92 1.79 -9.66
N HIS A 395 -19.68 1.68 -9.19
CA HIS A 395 -19.29 2.08 -7.85
C HIS A 395 -19.61 3.55 -7.56
N ARG A 396 -20.59 3.80 -6.68
CA ARG A 396 -20.96 5.15 -6.21
C ARG A 396 -20.02 5.64 -5.12
N SER A 397 -19.66 6.92 -5.14
CA SER A 397 -18.59 7.47 -4.30
C SER A 397 -19.01 8.59 -3.34
N GLY A 398 -19.94 9.48 -3.70
CA GLY A 398 -20.36 10.61 -2.86
C GLY A 398 -21.87 10.91 -2.88
N MET A 399 -22.39 11.53 -1.82
CA MET A 399 -23.80 11.97 -1.68
C MET A 399 -23.88 13.38 -1.09
N TYR A 400 -24.70 14.24 -1.69
CA TYR A 400 -24.78 15.67 -1.39
C TYR A 400 -26.25 16.12 -1.37
N PRO A 401 -26.89 16.12 -0.19
CA PRO A 401 -28.27 16.58 -0.04
C PRO A 401 -28.43 18.07 -0.34
N SER A 402 -29.52 18.47 -0.99
CA SER A 402 -29.82 19.89 -1.22
C SER A 402 -30.27 20.60 0.07
N PRO A 403 -29.95 21.90 0.24
CA PRO A 403 -30.39 22.67 1.40
C PRO A 403 -31.90 22.70 1.64
N ASP A 404 -32.70 22.61 0.57
CA ASP A 404 -34.17 22.57 0.64
C ASP A 404 -34.75 21.16 0.86
N GLY A 405 -33.90 20.13 0.85
CA GLY A 405 -34.29 18.74 1.06
C GLY A 405 -35.00 18.06 -0.11
N ARG A 406 -35.13 18.71 -1.27
CA ARG A 406 -35.82 18.15 -2.44
C ARG A 406 -34.96 17.18 -3.24
N TYR A 407 -33.65 17.41 -3.30
CA TYR A 407 -32.74 16.69 -4.18
C TYR A 407 -31.59 16.04 -3.41
N LEU A 408 -31.04 14.98 -4.00
CA LEU A 408 -29.80 14.34 -3.56
C LEU A 408 -28.90 14.16 -4.77
N ALA A 409 -27.81 14.94 -4.84
CA ALA A 409 -26.78 14.72 -5.85
C ALA A 409 -25.86 13.58 -5.42
N HIS A 410 -25.36 12.79 -6.37
CA HIS A 410 -24.40 11.71 -6.09
C HIS A 410 -23.50 11.43 -7.29
N THR A 411 -22.38 10.77 -7.05
CA THR A 411 -21.30 10.54 -8.02
C THR A 411 -20.93 9.06 -8.13
N ASP A 412 -20.28 8.68 -9.23
CA ASP A 412 -19.74 7.34 -9.41
C ASP A 412 -18.36 7.31 -10.09
N LYS A 413 -17.74 6.13 -10.05
CA LYS A 413 -16.41 5.85 -10.61
C LYS A 413 -16.30 6.09 -12.13
N LYS A 414 -17.41 6.14 -12.86
CA LYS A 414 -17.39 6.51 -14.29
C LYS A 414 -17.28 8.02 -14.51
N GLY A 415 -17.18 8.82 -13.44
CA GLY A 415 -17.09 10.28 -13.51
C GLY A 415 -18.42 10.94 -13.83
N ARG A 416 -19.54 10.30 -13.46
CA ARG A 416 -20.90 10.84 -13.67
C ARG A 416 -21.40 11.53 -12.42
N THR A 417 -22.07 12.66 -12.60
CA THR A 417 -22.86 13.31 -11.55
C THR A 417 -24.34 13.08 -11.81
N TRP A 418 -25.01 12.59 -10.79
CA TRP A 418 -26.41 12.23 -10.79
C TRP A 418 -27.22 13.16 -9.89
N LEU A 419 -28.50 13.26 -10.19
CA LEU A 419 -29.48 14.01 -9.42
C LEU A 419 -30.72 13.13 -9.16
N LEU A 420 -30.94 12.79 -7.89
CA LEU A 420 -32.14 12.13 -7.42
C LEU A 420 -33.14 13.18 -6.91
N ASP A 421 -34.29 13.31 -7.57
CA ASP A 421 -35.43 14.05 -7.03
C ASP A 421 -36.16 13.15 -6.02
N LEU A 422 -36.10 13.50 -4.74
CA LEU A 422 -36.65 12.69 -3.64
C LEU A 422 -38.18 12.68 -3.61
N GLN A 423 -38.82 13.69 -4.21
CA GLN A 423 -40.28 13.77 -4.31
C GLN A 423 -40.78 12.98 -5.51
N ALA A 424 -40.18 13.19 -6.68
CA ALA A 424 -40.56 12.51 -7.91
C ALA A 424 -40.02 11.07 -7.99
N LYS A 425 -39.03 10.72 -7.17
CA LYS A 425 -38.31 9.44 -7.17
C LYS A 425 -37.66 9.12 -8.52
N THR A 426 -37.15 10.14 -9.18
CA THR A 426 -36.45 10.04 -10.46
C THR A 426 -34.96 10.31 -10.28
N ASN A 427 -34.11 9.42 -10.78
CA ASN A 427 -32.66 9.57 -10.78
C ASN A 427 -32.16 9.82 -12.20
N VAL A 428 -31.44 10.92 -12.43
CA VAL A 428 -30.97 11.30 -13.77
C VAL A 428 -29.50 11.72 -13.74
N ILE A 429 -28.77 11.45 -14.82
CA ILE A 429 -27.42 11.97 -15.03
C ILE A 429 -27.54 13.44 -15.46
N ILE A 430 -26.91 14.34 -14.71
CA ILE A 430 -26.86 15.78 -15.03
C ILE A 430 -25.52 16.20 -15.64
N ASP A 431 -24.48 15.38 -15.45
CA ASP A 431 -23.16 15.57 -16.03
C ASP A 431 -22.45 14.22 -16.20
N ASP A 432 -21.74 14.05 -17.31
CA ASP A 432 -20.97 12.85 -17.63
C ASP A 432 -19.61 13.31 -18.20
N ALA A 433 -18.53 13.00 -17.49
CA ALA A 433 -17.18 13.35 -17.91
C ALA A 433 -16.69 12.53 -19.13
N LYS A 434 -17.48 11.57 -19.63
CA LYS A 434 -17.36 10.89 -20.93
C LYS A 434 -15.95 10.49 -21.38
N GLN A 435 -15.05 10.08 -20.46
CA GLN A 435 -13.75 9.38 -20.65
C GLN A 435 -12.51 9.98 -19.95
N VAL A 436 -12.61 11.03 -19.13
CA VAL A 436 -11.42 11.56 -18.40
C VAL A 436 -11.06 10.74 -17.14
N GLY A 437 -11.68 9.57 -16.92
CA GLY A 437 -11.33 8.58 -15.89
C GLY A 437 -11.05 9.16 -14.50
N ALA A 438 -12.07 9.36 -13.67
CA ALA A 438 -11.84 9.95 -12.35
C ALA A 438 -11.44 8.90 -11.31
N ASP A 439 -10.30 9.15 -10.65
CA ASP A 439 -10.00 8.70 -9.29
C ASP A 439 -9.90 9.90 -8.33
N ARG A 440 -10.91 10.79 -8.41
CA ARG A 440 -11.28 11.96 -7.55
C ARG A 440 -11.00 13.38 -8.11
N PRO A 441 -11.64 14.46 -7.58
CA PRO A 441 -12.55 14.53 -6.41
C PRO A 441 -13.99 15.02 -6.68
N ASP A 442 -14.95 14.33 -6.04
CA ASP A 442 -16.37 14.67 -5.98
C ASP A 442 -16.62 15.84 -5.00
N GLN A 443 -16.15 17.04 -5.34
CA GLN A 443 -16.39 18.23 -4.51
C GLN A 443 -17.66 18.94 -4.97
N VAL A 444 -18.80 18.33 -4.69
CA VAL A 444 -20.12 18.84 -5.06
C VAL A 444 -20.66 19.70 -3.92
N VAL A 445 -21.07 20.93 -4.23
CA VAL A 445 -21.70 21.86 -3.29
C VAL A 445 -22.93 22.52 -3.88
N TRP A 446 -23.95 22.71 -3.05
CA TRP A 446 -25.19 23.37 -3.44
C TRP A 446 -25.13 24.88 -3.19
N SER A 447 -25.76 25.65 -4.08
CA SER A 447 -26.10 27.05 -3.76
C SER A 447 -27.11 27.11 -2.60
N PRO A 448 -27.12 28.17 -1.77
CA PRO A 448 -27.99 28.25 -0.60
C PRO A 448 -29.49 28.14 -0.92
N ASP A 449 -29.89 28.51 -2.14
CA ASP A 449 -31.27 28.44 -2.65
C ASP A 449 -31.61 27.12 -3.35
N SER A 450 -30.69 26.14 -3.36
CA SER A 450 -30.83 24.83 -4.02
C SER A 450 -31.07 24.89 -5.53
N ARG A 451 -30.80 26.02 -6.20
CA ARG A 451 -31.02 26.19 -7.65
C ARG A 451 -29.82 25.83 -8.52
N ASN A 452 -28.62 25.80 -7.93
CA ASN A 452 -27.38 25.54 -8.63
C ASN A 452 -26.50 24.55 -7.86
N LEU A 453 -25.71 23.80 -8.62
CA LEU A 453 -24.73 22.85 -8.13
C LEU A 453 -23.37 23.24 -8.69
N ALA A 454 -22.38 23.46 -7.82
CA ALA A 454 -20.98 23.53 -8.24
C ALA A 454 -20.30 22.19 -7.98
N PHE A 455 -19.43 21.76 -8.88
CA PHE A 455 -18.66 20.53 -8.74
C PHE A 455 -17.28 20.68 -9.36
N VAL A 456 -16.33 19.87 -8.92
CA VAL A 456 -14.94 19.89 -9.41
C VAL A 456 -14.72 18.70 -10.34
N ARG A 457 -14.23 18.96 -11.56
CA ARG A 457 -13.70 17.92 -12.45
C ARG A 457 -12.83 18.52 -13.56
N VAL A 458 -12.12 17.66 -14.27
CA VAL A 458 -11.45 18.04 -15.52
C VAL A 458 -12.48 18.26 -16.63
N GLY A 459 -12.37 19.39 -17.34
CA GLY A 459 -13.22 19.75 -18.48
C GLY A 459 -12.52 19.72 -19.84
N SER A 460 -11.20 19.49 -19.90
CA SER A 460 -10.39 19.51 -21.12
C SER A 460 -9.29 18.43 -21.13
N SER A 461 -8.59 18.27 -22.25
CA SER A 461 -7.46 17.34 -22.39
C SER A 461 -6.24 17.70 -21.55
N GLU A 462 -6.19 18.91 -20.99
CA GLU A 462 -5.10 19.42 -20.17
C GLU A 462 -5.08 18.85 -18.74
N GLN A 463 -6.09 18.06 -18.36
CA GLN A 463 -6.16 17.31 -17.09
C GLN A 463 -6.02 18.15 -15.81
N ARG A 464 -6.46 19.41 -15.83
CA ARG A 464 -6.49 20.29 -14.64
C ARG A 464 -7.91 20.40 -14.10
N ASN A 465 -8.05 20.37 -12.77
CA ASN A 465 -9.36 20.50 -12.13
C ASN A 465 -9.97 21.88 -12.38
N GLN A 466 -11.25 21.88 -12.72
CA GLN A 466 -12.05 23.07 -12.95
C GLN A 466 -13.36 22.98 -12.16
N ILE A 467 -13.95 24.13 -11.85
CA ILE A 467 -15.26 24.20 -11.22
C ILE A 467 -16.30 24.30 -12.34
N GLY A 468 -17.10 23.24 -12.47
CA GLY A 468 -18.34 23.21 -13.25
C GLY A 468 -19.51 23.69 -12.41
N MET A 469 -20.50 24.31 -13.04
CA MET A 469 -21.73 24.73 -12.38
C MET A 469 -22.95 24.34 -13.22
N TYR A 470 -23.88 23.64 -12.60
CA TYR A 470 -25.15 23.19 -13.20
C TYR A 470 -26.32 24.00 -12.66
N ASN A 471 -27.14 24.55 -13.55
CA ASN A 471 -28.38 25.25 -13.23
C ASN A 471 -29.58 24.31 -13.39
N LEU A 472 -30.36 24.10 -12.31
CA LEU A 472 -31.45 23.13 -12.32
C LEU A 472 -32.63 23.55 -13.21
N ALA A 473 -32.95 24.85 -13.24
CA ALA A 473 -34.11 25.36 -13.98
C ALA A 473 -33.89 25.31 -15.51
N GLY A 474 -32.71 25.76 -15.95
CA GLY A 474 -32.31 25.74 -17.37
C GLY A 474 -31.77 24.39 -17.83
N LYS A 475 -31.41 23.48 -16.91
CA LYS A 475 -30.71 22.21 -17.18
C LYS A 475 -29.41 22.39 -17.96
N THR A 476 -28.72 23.51 -17.70
CA THR A 476 -27.48 23.89 -18.38
C THR A 476 -26.29 23.76 -17.44
N MET A 477 -25.14 23.40 -18.02
CA MET A 477 -23.86 23.31 -17.31
C MET A 477 -22.85 24.26 -17.95
N ALA A 478 -22.08 24.98 -17.12
CA ALA A 478 -20.96 25.79 -17.58
C ALA A 478 -19.78 25.70 -16.61
N PHE A 479 -18.56 25.67 -17.15
CA PHE A 479 -17.35 25.83 -16.36
C PHE A 479 -17.16 27.29 -15.97
N VAL A 480 -17.06 27.55 -14.67
CA VAL A 480 -16.88 28.91 -14.10
C VAL A 480 -15.42 29.24 -13.80
N THR A 481 -14.53 28.25 -13.95
CA THR A 481 -13.08 28.44 -14.02
C THR A 481 -12.51 27.88 -15.33
N THR A 482 -11.32 28.33 -15.71
CA THR A 482 -10.59 27.81 -16.88
C THR A 482 -9.66 26.69 -16.47
N ASP A 483 -9.17 25.95 -17.45
CA ASP A 483 -8.14 24.93 -17.32
C ASP A 483 -6.73 25.53 -17.32
N ARG A 484 -6.56 26.84 -17.06
CA ARG A 484 -5.23 27.46 -16.91
C ARG A 484 -4.62 27.18 -15.54
N TYR A 485 -5.46 27.02 -14.53
CA TYR A 485 -5.07 26.79 -13.14
C TYR A 485 -6.00 25.76 -12.51
N THR A 486 -5.45 24.87 -11.68
CA THR A 486 -6.25 23.96 -10.86
C THR A 486 -7.15 24.78 -9.92
N ALA A 487 -8.44 24.46 -9.89
CA ALA A 487 -9.43 25.08 -9.00
C ALA A 487 -10.26 24.01 -8.30
N ASP A 488 -10.27 24.05 -6.97
CA ASP A 488 -10.88 23.06 -6.09
C ASP A 488 -11.57 23.76 -4.90
N SER A 489 -12.24 22.98 -4.05
CA SER A 489 -12.89 23.34 -2.78
C SER A 489 -13.88 24.51 -2.90
N PRO A 490 -14.85 24.46 -3.83
CA PRO A 490 -15.85 25.51 -3.97
C PRO A 490 -16.77 25.59 -2.74
N VAL A 491 -17.11 26.80 -2.30
CA VAL A 491 -18.14 27.06 -1.27
C VAL A 491 -18.92 28.33 -1.60
N PHE A 492 -20.25 28.26 -1.53
CA PHE A 492 -21.11 29.42 -1.75
C PHE A 492 -21.21 30.29 -0.50
N SER A 493 -21.22 31.61 -0.67
CA SER A 493 -21.50 32.52 0.43
C SER A 493 -22.95 32.43 0.89
N PRO A 494 -23.21 32.66 2.20
CA PRO A 494 -24.54 32.80 2.79
C PRO A 494 -25.56 33.61 1.99
N ASP A 495 -25.11 34.75 1.48
CA ASP A 495 -25.94 35.72 0.77
C ASP A 495 -26.10 35.38 -0.73
N GLY A 496 -25.46 34.30 -1.19
CA GLY A 496 -25.43 33.84 -2.58
C GLY A 496 -24.84 34.84 -3.58
N LYS A 497 -23.99 35.75 -3.10
CA LYS A 497 -23.26 36.70 -3.96
C LYS A 497 -21.89 36.22 -4.39
N TRP A 498 -21.32 35.23 -3.70
CA TRP A 498 -19.95 34.79 -3.92
C TRP A 498 -19.85 33.27 -3.99
N LEU A 499 -18.95 32.80 -4.85
CA LEU A 499 -18.40 31.45 -4.79
C LEU A 499 -16.92 31.55 -4.43
N TYR A 500 -16.55 31.14 -3.22
CA TYR A 500 -15.15 31.05 -2.80
C TYR A 500 -14.57 29.69 -3.16
N PHE A 501 -13.27 29.63 -3.45
CA PHE A 501 -12.59 28.39 -3.82
C PHE A 501 -11.07 28.51 -3.65
N LEU A 502 -10.38 27.38 -3.70
CA LEU A 502 -8.92 27.28 -3.66
C LEU A 502 -8.38 27.13 -5.09
N SER A 503 -7.26 27.80 -5.41
CA SER A 503 -6.65 27.65 -6.72
C SER A 503 -5.13 27.79 -6.69
N SER A 504 -4.44 26.94 -7.45
CA SER A 504 -2.98 26.97 -7.60
C SER A 504 -2.58 27.99 -8.66
N ARG A 505 -2.36 29.26 -8.26
CA ARG A 505 -1.98 30.34 -9.19
C ARG A 505 -0.68 31.05 -8.83
N HIS A 506 -0.11 30.76 -7.67
CA HIS A 506 1.16 31.35 -7.24
C HIS A 506 2.31 30.44 -7.65
N PHE A 507 3.19 30.94 -8.52
CA PHE A 507 4.35 30.21 -9.02
C PHE A 507 5.64 30.92 -8.58
N ASN A 508 5.90 30.87 -7.27
CA ASN A 508 7.15 31.36 -6.69
C ASN A 508 8.14 30.21 -6.59
N VAL A 509 9.25 30.30 -7.31
CA VAL A 509 10.29 29.27 -7.30
C VAL A 509 11.02 29.35 -5.94
N GLY A 510 11.04 28.25 -5.19
CA GLY A 510 11.67 28.17 -3.87
C GLY A 510 13.20 28.09 -3.89
N ASN A 511 13.79 27.73 -5.03
CA ASN A 511 15.24 27.69 -5.26
C ASN A 511 15.72 28.84 -6.15
N ALA A 512 16.93 29.36 -5.90
CA ALA A 512 17.46 30.57 -6.54
C ALA A 512 17.73 30.45 -8.06
N GLY A 513 17.65 29.25 -8.63
CA GLY A 513 17.87 28.99 -10.05
C GLY A 513 18.22 27.52 -10.30
N PRO A 514 18.72 27.17 -11.48
CA PRO A 514 19.24 25.81 -11.75
C PRO A 514 20.56 25.53 -11.00
N TRP A 515 21.13 26.57 -10.40
CA TRP A 515 22.37 26.53 -9.62
C TRP A 515 22.08 26.07 -8.19
N GLY A 516 22.92 25.16 -7.68
CA GLY A 516 22.79 24.64 -6.31
C GLY A 516 23.17 23.18 -6.23
N ASP A 517 23.59 22.78 -5.03
CA ASP A 517 23.87 21.38 -4.74
C ASP A 517 22.61 20.53 -4.96
N ARG A 518 22.77 19.42 -5.66
CA ARG A 518 21.72 18.39 -5.86
C ARG A 518 20.37 18.90 -6.36
N ASN A 519 20.36 19.96 -7.16
CA ASN A 519 19.13 20.59 -7.64
C ASN A 519 18.40 19.75 -8.69
N MET A 520 17.25 19.18 -8.28
CA MET A 520 16.38 18.35 -9.13
C MET A 520 15.39 19.17 -9.99
N GLY A 521 15.36 20.49 -9.92
CA GLY A 521 14.49 21.34 -10.73
C GLY A 521 13.79 22.45 -9.93
N PRO A 522 12.98 23.30 -10.61
CA PRO A 522 12.21 24.33 -9.93
C PRO A 522 11.15 23.69 -9.02
N VAL A 523 11.11 24.11 -7.76
CA VAL A 523 10.08 23.69 -6.80
C VAL A 523 9.19 24.88 -6.50
N PHE A 524 7.88 24.69 -6.69
CA PHE A 524 6.87 25.69 -6.40
C PHE A 524 6.07 25.22 -5.18
N ASP A 525 6.53 25.58 -4.00
CA ASP A 525 5.81 25.34 -2.75
C ASP A 525 4.78 26.46 -2.50
N ARG A 526 3.74 26.18 -1.71
CA ARG A 526 2.72 27.16 -1.29
C ARG A 526 2.08 27.88 -2.48
N ARG A 527 1.56 27.12 -3.44
CA ARG A 527 0.95 27.65 -4.68
C ARG A 527 -0.50 28.09 -4.52
N VAL A 528 -1.16 27.67 -3.45
CA VAL A 528 -2.62 27.72 -3.33
C VAL A 528 -3.04 29.03 -2.67
N GLY A 529 -3.83 29.82 -3.38
CA GLY A 529 -4.51 31.00 -2.85
C GLY A 529 -6.02 30.76 -2.64
N ILE A 530 -6.69 31.68 -1.95
CA ILE A 530 -8.14 31.72 -1.81
C ILE A 530 -8.71 32.75 -2.80
N TYR A 531 -9.68 32.34 -3.60
CA TYR A 531 -10.29 33.16 -4.64
C TYR A 531 -11.80 33.23 -4.48
N ALA A 532 -12.43 34.23 -5.08
CA ALA A 532 -13.87 34.42 -5.07
C ALA A 532 -14.40 34.86 -6.44
N LEU A 533 -15.50 34.26 -6.91
CA LEU A 533 -16.26 34.74 -8.06
C LEU A 533 -17.50 35.52 -7.59
N ALA A 534 -17.69 36.73 -8.09
CA ALA A 534 -18.93 37.48 -7.84
C ALA A 534 -20.05 36.93 -8.73
N LEU A 535 -21.07 36.34 -8.11
CA LEU A 535 -22.18 35.67 -8.81
C LEU A 535 -23.13 36.66 -9.51
N GLN A 536 -23.13 37.92 -9.08
CA GLN A 536 -23.82 39.02 -9.75
C GLN A 536 -22.84 40.15 -10.16
N PRO A 537 -23.14 40.93 -11.21
CA PRO A 537 -22.33 42.10 -11.55
C PRO A 537 -22.47 43.23 -10.50
N GLY A 538 -21.43 44.04 -10.35
CA GLY A 538 -21.46 45.24 -9.50
C GLY A 538 -21.43 44.99 -7.98
N VAL A 539 -21.26 43.75 -7.52
CA VAL A 539 -21.11 43.45 -6.09
C VAL A 539 -19.72 43.90 -5.60
N ARG A 540 -19.67 44.69 -4.52
CA ARG A 540 -18.40 45.10 -3.90
C ARG A 540 -17.72 43.90 -3.23
N PHE A 541 -16.44 43.68 -3.55
CA PHE A 541 -15.64 42.60 -2.95
C PHE A 541 -15.52 42.76 -1.42
N PRO A 542 -15.82 41.72 -0.61
CA PRO A 542 -15.89 41.86 0.86
C PRO A 542 -14.56 42.23 1.53
N PHE A 543 -13.43 41.91 0.91
CA PHE A 543 -12.10 42.23 1.42
C PHE A 543 -11.54 43.55 0.88
N LYS A 544 -12.31 44.30 0.09
CA LYS A 544 -11.88 45.61 -0.40
C LYS A 544 -11.88 46.60 0.76
N PRO A 545 -10.76 47.31 1.03
CA PRO A 545 -10.70 48.36 2.07
C PRO A 545 -11.81 49.40 1.92
N GLU A 546 -12.14 50.09 3.01
CA GLU A 546 -13.11 51.18 2.97
C GLU A 546 -12.61 52.34 2.11
N ASP A 547 -13.52 52.91 1.34
CA ASP A 547 -13.33 54.10 0.51
C ASP A 547 -14.55 55.03 0.64
N GLU A 548 -14.51 56.23 0.07
CA GLU A 548 -15.57 57.24 0.11
C GLU A 548 -16.91 56.78 -0.48
N LEU A 549 -16.91 55.68 -1.24
CA LEU A 549 -18.10 55.06 -1.83
C LEU A 549 -18.70 53.96 -0.93
N THR A 550 -18.06 53.67 0.20
CA THR A 550 -18.46 52.66 1.15
C THR A 550 -19.52 53.25 2.10
N LYS A 551 -20.75 52.72 2.04
CA LYS A 551 -21.77 53.06 3.06
C LYS A 551 -21.29 52.52 4.42
N PRO A 552 -21.41 53.28 5.52
CA PRO A 552 -20.97 52.82 6.83
C PRO A 552 -21.72 51.54 7.20
N GLU A 553 -20.97 50.47 7.37
CA GLU A 553 -21.47 49.24 7.97
C GLU A 553 -21.24 49.35 9.48
N VAL A 554 -22.16 48.85 10.29
CA VAL A 554 -21.98 48.86 11.75
C VAL A 554 -20.77 47.97 12.04
N ALA A 555 -19.66 48.58 12.46
CA ALA A 555 -18.40 47.89 12.76
C ALA A 555 -18.69 46.69 13.68
N SER A 556 -18.12 45.52 13.35
CA SER A 556 -18.20 44.38 14.27
C SER A 556 -17.55 44.78 15.60
N PRO A 557 -18.11 44.39 16.76
CA PRO A 557 -17.52 44.72 18.07
C PRO A 557 -16.03 44.35 18.18
N GLU A 558 -15.60 43.31 17.46
CA GLU A 558 -14.21 42.85 17.36
C GLU A 558 -13.31 43.82 16.57
N SER A 559 -13.78 44.35 15.44
CA SER A 559 -13.06 45.34 14.64
C SER A 559 -12.90 46.68 15.39
N ALA A 560 -13.92 47.09 16.15
CA ALA A 560 -13.87 48.26 17.01
C ALA A 560 -12.91 48.05 18.21
N ALA A 561 -12.85 46.84 18.76
CA ALA A 561 -11.94 46.49 19.85
C ALA A 561 -10.47 46.44 19.41
N ARG A 562 -10.16 45.95 18.21
CA ARG A 562 -8.79 45.97 17.65
C ARG A 562 -8.29 47.38 17.34
N ALA A 563 -9.18 48.28 16.93
CA ALA A 563 -8.84 49.69 16.71
C ALA A 563 -8.52 50.44 18.01
N ALA A 564 -9.09 50.04 19.15
CA ALA A 564 -8.92 50.70 20.44
C ALA A 564 -7.62 50.31 21.21
N VAL A 565 -6.90 49.26 20.80
CA VAL A 565 -5.74 48.70 21.55
C VAL A 565 -4.38 49.12 20.95
N GLN A 566 -4.37 50.10 20.04
CA GLN A 566 -3.14 50.73 19.55
C GLN A 566 -2.56 51.68 20.61
N THR A 567 -1.94 51.14 21.66
CA THR A 567 -1.01 51.88 22.53
C THR A 567 0.26 51.05 22.74
N PRO A 568 1.47 51.64 22.66
CA PRO A 568 2.72 50.88 22.80
C PRO A 568 2.97 50.53 24.28
N GLY A 569 3.37 49.27 24.57
CA GLY A 569 4.00 48.94 25.88
C GLY A 569 3.41 47.82 26.75
N LYS A 570 2.63 46.86 26.25
CA LYS A 570 2.22 45.67 27.03
C LYS A 570 2.34 44.38 26.21
N ASP A 571 2.69 43.27 26.89
CA ASP A 571 2.92 41.94 26.34
C ASP A 571 1.73 41.39 25.52
N GLU A 572 2.01 40.65 24.44
CA GLU A 572 1.00 40.18 23.47
C GLU A 572 -0.08 39.27 24.07
N ALA A 573 0.25 38.51 25.13
CA ALA A 573 -0.69 37.60 25.77
C ALA A 573 -1.85 38.36 26.47
N ASP A 574 -1.56 39.49 27.12
CA ASP A 574 -2.56 40.30 27.84
C ASP A 574 -3.45 41.12 26.89
N LYS A 575 -2.91 41.58 25.75
CA LYS A 575 -3.69 42.27 24.71
C LYS A 575 -4.74 41.35 24.09
N THR A 576 -4.40 40.08 23.88
CA THR A 576 -5.28 39.09 23.27
C THR A 576 -6.44 38.69 24.21
N ALA A 577 -6.20 38.64 25.52
CA ALA A 577 -7.23 38.35 26.53
C ALA A 577 -8.22 39.52 26.72
N ALA A 578 -7.74 40.77 26.67
CA ALA A 578 -8.57 41.96 26.82
C ALA A 578 -9.55 42.18 25.65
N VAL A 579 -9.11 41.90 24.41
CA VAL A 579 -9.97 41.98 23.20
C VAL A 579 -11.05 40.90 23.22
N ALA A 580 -10.72 39.69 23.70
CA ALA A 580 -11.68 38.60 23.84
C ALA A 580 -12.76 38.88 24.92
N ALA A 581 -12.39 39.50 26.04
CA ALA A 581 -13.33 39.87 27.11
C ALA A 581 -14.29 41.00 26.70
N ALA A 582 -13.81 42.00 25.94
CA ALA A 582 -14.64 43.09 25.42
C ALA A 582 -15.62 42.62 24.32
N ALA A 583 -15.19 41.69 23.46
CA ALA A 583 -16.05 41.08 22.44
C ALA A 583 -17.18 40.24 23.08
N ALA A 584 -16.90 39.53 24.17
CA ALA A 584 -17.89 38.74 24.90
C ALA A 584 -18.97 39.59 25.60
N ALA A 585 -18.59 40.73 26.18
CA ALA A 585 -19.53 41.65 26.84
C ALA A 585 -20.48 42.34 25.84
N THR A 586 -20.02 42.60 24.62
CA THR A 586 -20.81 43.27 23.58
C THR A 586 -21.77 42.28 22.87
N ALA A 587 -21.40 41.00 22.79
CA ALA A 587 -22.27 39.95 22.26
C ALA A 587 -23.52 39.67 23.13
N ALA A 588 -23.46 39.94 24.44
CA ALA A 588 -24.58 39.77 25.35
C ALA A 588 -25.67 40.85 25.19
N ALA A 589 -25.33 42.04 24.65
CA ALA A 589 -26.27 43.15 24.48
C ALA A 589 -27.06 43.11 23.15
N ALA A 590 -26.62 42.33 22.17
CA ALA A 590 -27.24 42.24 20.85
C ALA A 590 -28.33 41.14 20.73
N ALA A 591 -28.69 40.48 21.83
CA ALA A 591 -29.58 39.32 21.85
C ALA A 591 -31.09 39.66 21.90
N SER A 592 -31.51 40.89 21.61
CA SER A 592 -32.92 41.32 21.70
C SER A 592 -33.48 41.91 20.40
N ASP A 593 -33.55 41.14 19.31
CA ASP A 593 -34.65 41.29 18.33
C ASP A 593 -34.78 40.09 17.38
N PRO A 594 -35.82 39.23 17.50
CA PRO A 594 -36.00 38.07 16.64
C PRO A 594 -37.15 38.31 15.66
N LYS A 595 -36.88 38.90 14.48
CA LYS A 595 -37.67 38.73 13.22
C LYS A 595 -37.16 39.67 12.11
N ALA A 596 -36.16 39.22 11.35
CA ALA A 596 -35.95 39.69 9.98
C ALA A 596 -36.02 38.48 9.05
N LYS A 597 -37.01 38.45 8.15
CA LYS A 597 -37.06 37.46 7.06
C LYS A 597 -35.84 37.71 6.16
N ALA A 598 -35.03 36.67 5.95
CA ALA A 598 -33.93 36.73 5.01
C ALA A 598 -34.43 37.13 3.62
N ALA A 599 -33.79 38.12 3.00
CA ALA A 599 -34.06 38.49 1.62
C ALA A 599 -33.77 37.31 0.68
N PRO A 600 -34.54 37.12 -0.40
CA PRO A 600 -34.31 36.03 -1.34
C PRO A 600 -32.91 36.15 -1.98
N THR A 601 -32.22 35.03 -2.09
CA THR A 601 -30.90 34.95 -2.75
C THR A 601 -31.01 35.41 -4.20
N PRO A 602 -30.12 36.31 -4.67
CA PRO A 602 -30.13 36.75 -6.06
C PRO A 602 -29.77 35.62 -7.02
N ALA A 603 -30.35 35.64 -8.23
CA ALA A 603 -30.00 34.68 -9.26
C ALA A 603 -28.53 34.85 -9.69
N ILE A 604 -27.88 33.75 -10.06
CA ILE A 604 -26.52 33.77 -10.62
C ILE A 604 -26.59 34.32 -12.05
N ASP A 605 -25.81 35.35 -12.33
CA ASP A 605 -25.56 35.79 -13.70
C ASP A 605 -24.36 35.01 -14.23
N TYR A 606 -24.52 34.27 -15.32
CA TYR A 606 -23.43 33.51 -15.94
C TYR A 606 -22.62 34.34 -16.94
N ALA A 607 -23.18 35.44 -17.46
CA ALA A 607 -22.49 36.30 -18.42
C ALA A 607 -21.33 37.00 -17.73
N GLY A 608 -20.12 36.90 -18.29
CA GLY A 608 -18.94 37.55 -17.71
C GLY A 608 -18.54 37.00 -16.32
N LEU A 609 -18.96 35.79 -15.94
CA LEU A 609 -18.72 35.27 -14.58
C LEU A 609 -17.23 35.03 -14.31
N ARG A 610 -16.48 34.57 -15.32
CA ARG A 610 -15.04 34.29 -15.21
C ARG A 610 -14.22 35.57 -15.00
N GLU A 611 -14.70 36.67 -15.55
CA GLU A 611 -14.10 38.00 -15.48
C GLU A 611 -14.33 38.67 -14.12
N ARG A 612 -15.27 38.15 -13.32
CA ARG A 612 -15.62 38.64 -11.97
C ARG A 612 -14.84 37.91 -10.87
N LEU A 613 -13.58 37.58 -11.15
CA LEU A 613 -12.69 36.88 -10.24
C LEU A 613 -11.93 37.86 -9.33
N TYR A 614 -11.90 37.53 -8.04
CA TYR A 614 -11.14 38.24 -7.02
C TYR A 614 -10.19 37.29 -6.28
N GLU A 615 -9.05 37.82 -5.87
CA GLU A 615 -8.10 37.16 -4.97
C GLU A 615 -8.31 37.70 -3.55
N VAL A 616 -8.46 36.79 -2.59
CA VAL A 616 -8.51 37.16 -1.17
C VAL A 616 -7.10 37.55 -0.72
N PRO A 617 -6.89 38.74 -0.11
CA PRO A 617 -5.54 39.27 0.08
C PRO A 617 -4.86 38.67 1.33
N VAL A 618 -4.55 37.37 1.25
CA VAL A 618 -3.76 36.59 2.22
C VAL A 618 -2.62 35.87 1.52
N ALA A 619 -1.57 35.52 2.25
CA ALA A 619 -0.45 34.79 1.68
C ALA A 619 -0.88 33.41 1.14
N PRO A 620 -0.31 32.95 0.01
CA PRO A 620 -0.57 31.61 -0.49
C PRO A 620 0.08 30.55 0.41
N GLY A 621 -0.49 29.34 0.41
CA GLY A 621 -0.11 28.25 1.29
C GLY A 621 -0.35 26.87 0.65
N ASN A 622 -0.32 25.84 1.50
CA ASN A 622 -0.64 24.46 1.13
C ASN A 622 -2.06 24.10 1.60
N TYR A 623 -3.04 24.86 1.10
CA TYR A 623 -4.46 24.73 1.46
C TYR A 623 -5.13 23.58 0.71
N ARG A 624 -5.97 22.77 1.40
CA ARG A 624 -6.59 21.55 0.81
C ARG A 624 -8.08 21.34 1.09
N ALA A 625 -8.73 22.22 1.85
CA ALA A 625 -10.18 22.19 2.11
C ALA A 625 -10.67 23.56 2.58
N LEU A 626 -11.91 23.93 2.22
CA LEU A 626 -12.51 25.23 2.48
C LEU A 626 -13.96 25.09 2.99
N ALA A 627 -14.34 25.88 3.98
CA ALA A 627 -15.72 26.08 4.43
C ALA A 627 -15.98 27.56 4.74
N ILE A 628 -17.26 27.94 4.88
CA ILE A 628 -17.67 29.33 5.11
C ILE A 628 -18.82 29.41 6.11
N ASP A 629 -18.65 30.22 7.16
CA ASP A 629 -19.74 30.66 8.02
C ASP A 629 -20.26 32.07 7.60
N ASP A 630 -21.11 32.71 8.40
CA ASP A 630 -21.67 34.03 8.05
C ASP A 630 -20.64 35.18 8.03
N LYS A 631 -19.47 34.98 8.65
CA LYS A 631 -18.45 36.02 8.87
C LYS A 631 -17.03 35.57 8.51
N ARG A 632 -16.77 34.26 8.33
CA ARG A 632 -15.43 33.70 8.26
C ARG A 632 -15.31 32.57 7.24
N LEU A 633 -14.13 32.47 6.64
CA LEU A 633 -13.67 31.31 5.90
C LEU A 633 -12.86 30.40 6.83
N TYR A 634 -13.01 29.08 6.68
CA TYR A 634 -12.21 28.05 7.35
C TYR A 634 -11.39 27.31 6.31
N VAL A 635 -10.08 27.21 6.53
CA VAL A 635 -9.16 26.57 5.59
C VAL A 635 -8.21 25.63 6.31
N LEU A 636 -8.02 24.42 5.77
CA LEU A 636 -7.04 23.46 6.29
C LEU A 636 -5.73 23.58 5.51
N GLU A 637 -4.65 23.94 6.21
CA GLU A 637 -3.30 24.01 5.66
C GLU A 637 -2.47 22.80 6.11
N SER A 638 -1.76 22.15 5.18
CA SER A 638 -0.96 20.96 5.47
C SER A 638 0.18 20.76 4.48
N ASP A 639 1.40 20.60 5.00
CA ASP A 639 2.59 20.37 4.17
C ASP A 639 2.78 18.89 3.77
N ASN A 640 2.15 17.95 4.50
CA ASN A 640 2.33 16.50 4.30
C ASN A 640 1.04 15.76 3.92
N GLY A 641 -0.09 16.45 3.85
CA GLY A 641 -1.42 15.91 3.54
C GLY A 641 -2.07 15.03 4.63
N ARG A 642 -1.36 14.66 5.71
CA ARG A 642 -1.85 13.76 6.77
C ARG A 642 -2.51 14.53 7.91
N SER A 643 -1.88 15.62 8.33
CA SER A 643 -2.35 16.51 9.41
C SER A 643 -2.01 17.96 9.09
N GLY A 644 -2.74 18.89 9.66
CA GLY A 644 -2.58 20.31 9.37
C GLY A 644 -3.05 21.22 10.49
N ALA A 645 -2.97 22.52 10.21
CA ALA A 645 -3.61 23.55 11.02
C ALA A 645 -4.92 23.95 10.34
N LEU A 646 -6.04 23.82 11.05
CA LEU A 646 -7.29 24.46 10.64
C LEU A 646 -7.16 25.94 10.99
N LYS A 647 -7.32 26.80 10.00
CA LYS A 647 -7.21 28.26 10.13
C LYS A 647 -8.54 28.92 9.80
N THR A 648 -8.81 30.09 10.39
CA THR A 648 -9.93 30.93 10.01
C THR A 648 -9.48 32.26 9.44
N LEU A 649 -10.32 32.85 8.62
CA LEU A 649 -10.13 34.18 8.06
C LEU A 649 -11.44 34.97 8.18
N GLU A 650 -11.41 36.12 8.84
CA GLU A 650 -12.56 37.03 8.89
C GLU A 650 -12.81 37.68 7.53
N ILE A 651 -14.06 37.63 7.07
CA ILE A 651 -14.54 38.32 5.88
C ILE A 651 -14.80 39.77 6.28
N SER A 652 -13.75 40.60 6.24
CA SER A 652 -13.81 42.00 6.63
C SER A 652 -12.98 42.90 5.71
N ARG A 653 -13.24 44.20 5.81
CA ARG A 653 -12.53 45.26 5.07
C ARG A 653 -11.22 45.69 5.75
N SER A 654 -10.94 45.17 6.95
CA SER A 654 -9.86 45.62 7.84
C SER A 654 -8.75 44.57 7.88
N SER A 655 -7.75 44.69 7.00
CA SER A 655 -6.52 43.86 6.95
C SER A 655 -6.73 42.37 7.28
N PRO A 656 -7.24 41.56 6.32
CA PRO A 656 -7.51 40.14 6.54
C PRO A 656 -6.24 39.36 6.90
N GLN A 657 -6.33 38.54 7.97
CA GLN A 657 -5.24 37.68 8.43
C GLN A 657 -5.77 36.29 8.75
N LEU A 658 -4.99 35.26 8.42
CA LEU A 658 -5.29 33.87 8.77
C LEU A 658 -4.88 33.60 10.21
N GLU A 659 -5.83 33.16 11.03
CA GLU A 659 -5.62 32.82 12.44
C GLU A 659 -5.74 31.30 12.62
N VAL A 660 -4.86 30.70 13.43
CA VAL A 660 -4.97 29.27 13.75
C VAL A 660 -6.19 29.03 14.63
N PHE A 661 -7.13 28.24 14.14
CA PHE A 661 -8.29 27.76 14.91
C PHE A 661 -7.87 26.64 15.85
N VAL A 662 -7.22 25.60 15.30
CA VAL A 662 -6.66 24.46 16.04
C VAL A 662 -5.61 23.71 15.19
N ASN A 663 -4.59 23.17 15.85
CA ASN A 663 -3.52 22.37 15.22
C ASN A 663 -3.86 20.87 15.20
N ASN A 664 -3.04 20.07 14.52
CA ASN A 664 -3.14 18.60 14.45
C ASN A 664 -4.48 18.09 13.88
N VAL A 665 -5.05 18.77 12.89
CA VAL A 665 -6.33 18.41 12.26
C VAL A 665 -6.10 17.51 11.07
N ARG A 666 -6.80 16.36 11.04
CA ARG A 666 -6.81 15.44 9.89
C ARG A 666 -7.85 15.86 8.86
N GLU A 667 -9.07 16.14 9.33
CA GLU A 667 -10.24 16.56 8.55
C GLU A 667 -11.18 17.41 9.42
N PHE A 668 -12.05 18.21 8.77
CA PHE A 668 -13.04 19.06 9.44
C PHE A 668 -14.31 19.18 8.59
N GLY A 669 -15.40 19.60 9.22
CA GLY A 669 -16.67 19.93 8.57
C GLY A 669 -17.39 21.06 9.31
N LEU A 670 -18.23 21.80 8.61
CA LEU A 670 -19.05 22.88 9.16
C LEU A 670 -20.53 22.46 9.07
N SER A 671 -21.29 22.67 10.14
CA SER A 671 -22.74 22.43 10.12
C SER A 671 -23.44 23.35 9.12
N SER A 672 -24.53 22.91 8.48
CA SER A 672 -25.27 23.75 7.52
C SER A 672 -25.86 25.01 8.12
N ASP A 673 -26.15 25.02 9.43
CA ASP A 673 -26.53 26.25 10.15
C ASP A 673 -25.35 27.18 10.47
N ARG A 674 -24.13 26.74 10.14
CA ARG A 674 -22.85 27.45 10.25
C ARG A 674 -22.42 27.79 11.67
N LYS A 675 -23.04 27.18 12.68
CA LYS A 675 -22.77 27.48 14.09
C LYS A 675 -21.75 26.54 14.71
N HIS A 676 -21.48 25.41 14.09
CA HIS A 676 -20.63 24.37 14.68
C HIS A 676 -19.60 23.86 13.70
N VAL A 677 -18.38 23.68 14.19
CA VAL A 677 -17.26 23.06 13.48
C VAL A 677 -17.02 21.68 14.09
N PHE A 678 -17.08 20.65 13.26
CA PHE A 678 -16.54 19.34 13.56
C PHE A 678 -15.07 19.30 13.13
N TYR A 679 -14.20 18.71 13.94
CA TYR A 679 -12.87 18.33 13.49
C TYR A 679 -12.41 17.02 14.12
N ARG A 680 -11.55 16.31 13.41
CA ARG A 680 -10.87 15.10 13.88
C ARG A 680 -9.37 15.31 13.93
N SER A 681 -8.74 14.95 15.06
CA SER A 681 -7.29 15.04 15.21
C SER A 681 -6.57 13.92 14.48
N PHE A 682 -5.32 14.15 14.09
CA PHE A 682 -4.47 13.08 13.57
C PHE A 682 -3.84 12.28 14.72
N ASN A 683 -3.95 10.96 14.62
CA ASN A 683 -3.24 9.99 15.46
C ASN A 683 -2.75 8.87 14.54
N ALA A 684 -1.46 8.54 14.58
CA ALA A 684 -0.89 7.47 13.77
C ALA A 684 -1.37 6.07 14.20
N ALA A 685 -1.73 5.90 15.47
CA ALA A 685 -2.10 4.62 16.07
C ALA A 685 -3.62 4.39 16.19
N GLY A 686 -4.46 5.27 15.66
CA GLY A 686 -5.91 5.12 15.81
C GLY A 686 -6.74 6.18 15.08
N PRO A 687 -8.07 6.22 15.32
CA PRO A 687 -8.97 7.11 14.60
C PRO A 687 -8.79 8.59 14.95
N GLY A 688 -8.09 8.94 16.04
CA GLY A 688 -7.98 10.32 16.51
C GLY A 688 -9.22 10.79 17.26
N GLU A 689 -9.10 11.93 17.93
CA GLU A 689 -10.20 12.51 18.71
C GLU A 689 -11.17 13.25 17.80
N MET A 690 -12.47 13.12 18.10
CA MET A 690 -13.56 13.73 17.33
C MET A 690 -14.29 14.75 18.20
N LEU A 691 -14.34 16.00 17.75
CA LEU A 691 -14.90 17.10 18.52
C LEU A 691 -15.88 17.93 17.69
N ILE A 692 -16.94 18.40 18.34
CA ILE A 692 -17.81 19.46 17.80
C ILE A 692 -17.71 20.67 18.71
N VAL A 693 -17.27 21.80 18.16
CA VAL A 693 -17.11 23.07 18.85
C VAL A 693 -17.92 24.17 18.16
N ALA A 694 -18.10 25.31 18.85
CA ALA A 694 -18.69 26.48 18.22
C ALA A 694 -17.79 27.01 17.09
N ALA A 695 -18.41 27.44 16.00
CA ALA A 695 -17.75 28.21 14.95
C ALA A 695 -17.31 29.58 15.50
N GLY A 696 -16.15 30.07 15.05
CA GLY A 696 -15.57 31.32 15.50
C GLY A 696 -14.11 31.49 15.09
N ALA A 697 -13.45 32.53 15.60
CA ALA A 697 -12.04 32.83 15.27
C ALA A 697 -11.06 31.75 15.77
N LYS A 698 -11.31 31.22 16.97
CA LYS A 698 -10.48 30.22 17.66
C LYS A 698 -11.35 29.13 18.25
N ALA A 699 -10.78 27.93 18.39
CA ALA A 699 -11.44 26.85 19.13
C ALA A 699 -11.62 27.25 20.60
N PRO A 700 -12.71 26.80 21.28
CA PRO A 700 -12.88 27.00 22.72
C PRO A 700 -11.71 26.42 23.51
N ALA A 701 -11.27 27.12 24.58
CA ALA A 701 -10.19 26.66 25.44
C ALA A 701 -10.56 25.39 26.23
N ASP A 702 -11.81 25.28 26.66
CA ASP A 702 -12.37 24.08 27.29
C ASP A 702 -13.14 23.26 26.24
N VAL A 703 -12.57 22.11 25.87
CA VAL A 703 -13.16 21.14 24.94
C VAL A 703 -13.68 19.88 25.63
N SER A 704 -13.71 19.86 26.97
CA SER A 704 -14.12 18.67 27.75
C SER A 704 -15.53 18.17 27.42
N LYS A 705 -16.43 19.10 27.06
CA LYS A 705 -17.82 18.81 26.65
C LYS A 705 -18.00 18.68 25.13
N ALA A 706 -16.96 18.99 24.34
CA ALA A 706 -17.00 18.97 22.87
C ALA A 706 -16.70 17.59 22.28
N LYS A 707 -16.09 16.69 23.07
CA LYS A 707 -15.74 15.33 22.61
C LYS A 707 -16.99 14.52 22.29
N ILE A 708 -16.98 13.87 21.13
CA ILE A 708 -18.02 12.93 20.71
C ILE A 708 -17.90 11.63 21.50
N LYS A 709 -19.02 11.16 22.06
CA LYS A 709 -19.11 9.93 22.84
C LYS A 709 -19.20 8.71 21.91
N ILE A 710 -18.04 8.19 21.51
CA ILE A 710 -17.96 7.04 20.59
C ILE A 710 -16.98 5.94 21.03
N ASP A 711 -16.20 6.16 22.09
CA ASP A 711 -15.15 5.23 22.54
C ASP A 711 -15.70 3.85 22.97
N ASP A 712 -16.99 3.75 23.33
CA ASP A 712 -17.69 2.50 23.69
C ASP A 712 -18.46 1.86 22.51
N TRP A 713 -18.36 2.43 21.30
CA TRP A 713 -19.06 1.89 20.13
C TRP A 713 -18.47 0.55 19.72
N ALA A 714 -19.35 -0.45 19.65
CA ALA A 714 -18.99 -1.78 19.22
C ALA A 714 -20.09 -2.35 18.33
N VAL A 715 -19.70 -2.98 17.24
CA VAL A 715 -20.65 -3.54 16.25
C VAL A 715 -20.71 -5.06 16.40
N SER A 716 -21.93 -5.60 16.28
CA SER A 716 -22.11 -7.05 16.18
C SER A 716 -22.02 -7.44 14.71
N THR A 717 -21.18 -8.42 14.39
CA THR A 717 -21.07 -8.97 13.03
C THR A 717 -21.31 -10.47 13.05
N ASN A 718 -21.97 -10.97 12.01
CA ASN A 718 -22.08 -12.38 11.69
C ASN A 718 -21.04 -12.69 10.61
N PRO A 719 -19.93 -13.36 10.96
CA PRO A 719 -18.82 -13.58 10.04
C PRO A 719 -19.23 -14.25 8.73
N ARG A 720 -20.17 -15.21 8.75
CA ARG A 720 -20.61 -15.91 7.52
C ARG A 720 -21.27 -14.97 6.51
N LEU A 721 -22.14 -14.10 7.01
CA LEU A 721 -22.80 -13.09 6.19
C LEU A 721 -21.83 -11.97 5.77
N GLU A 722 -20.93 -11.56 6.67
CA GLU A 722 -19.88 -10.57 6.40
C GLU A 722 -18.93 -11.07 5.30
N TRP A 723 -18.49 -12.33 5.34
CA TRP A 723 -17.63 -12.95 4.32
C TRP A 723 -18.32 -13.08 2.97
N THR A 724 -19.61 -13.44 2.96
CA THR A 724 -20.42 -13.47 1.72
C THR A 724 -20.52 -12.07 1.10
N GLN A 725 -20.74 -11.04 1.92
CA GLN A 725 -20.74 -9.65 1.49
C GLN A 725 -19.38 -9.25 0.91
N MET A 726 -18.29 -9.58 1.59
CA MET A 726 -16.93 -9.24 1.16
C MET A 726 -16.54 -9.93 -0.15
N PHE A 727 -16.96 -11.18 -0.36
CA PHE A 727 -16.82 -11.88 -1.64
C PHE A 727 -17.53 -11.12 -2.78
N ASN A 728 -18.79 -10.72 -2.56
CA ASN A 728 -19.55 -9.95 -3.54
C ASN A 728 -18.90 -8.58 -3.82
N ASP A 729 -18.39 -7.91 -2.79
CA ASP A 729 -17.74 -6.61 -2.91
C ASP A 729 -16.43 -6.72 -3.70
N ALA A 730 -15.60 -7.73 -3.40
CA ALA A 730 -14.37 -8.00 -4.14
C ALA A 730 -14.64 -8.29 -5.63
N TRP A 731 -15.66 -9.12 -5.91
CA TRP A 731 -16.10 -9.41 -7.27
C TRP A 731 -16.55 -8.15 -8.02
N ARG A 732 -17.41 -7.33 -7.37
CA ARG A 732 -17.92 -6.09 -7.96
C ARG A 732 -16.81 -5.06 -8.17
N MET A 733 -15.86 -4.95 -7.25
CA MET A 733 -14.71 -4.04 -7.39
C MET A 733 -13.85 -4.40 -8.59
N HIS A 734 -13.56 -5.68 -8.84
CA HIS A 734 -12.82 -6.07 -10.04
C HIS A 734 -13.59 -5.72 -11.31
N ARG A 735 -14.90 -5.98 -11.34
CA ARG A 735 -15.78 -5.59 -12.46
C ARG A 735 -15.73 -4.09 -12.75
N ASP A 736 -15.72 -3.28 -11.70
CA ASP A 736 -15.87 -1.83 -11.83
C ASP A 736 -14.53 -1.09 -12.05
N PHE A 737 -13.39 -1.70 -11.66
CA PHE A 737 -12.08 -1.02 -11.62
C PHE A 737 -10.99 -1.65 -12.50
N LEU A 738 -11.15 -2.87 -13.01
CA LEU A 738 -10.12 -3.50 -13.85
C LEU A 738 -9.86 -2.66 -15.11
N TYR A 739 -8.59 -2.46 -15.46
CA TYR A 739 -8.16 -1.66 -16.62
C TYR A 739 -8.78 -2.14 -17.95
N ASP A 740 -9.07 -3.43 -18.07
CA ASP A 740 -9.76 -4.02 -19.22
C ASP A 740 -11.23 -4.29 -18.88
N ALA A 741 -12.12 -3.44 -19.42
CA ALA A 741 -13.56 -3.56 -19.23
C ALA A 741 -14.16 -4.88 -19.77
N ASN A 742 -13.47 -5.59 -20.67
CA ASN A 742 -13.89 -6.90 -21.17
C ASN A 742 -13.41 -8.05 -20.28
N MET A 743 -12.80 -7.76 -19.12
CA MET A 743 -12.33 -8.75 -18.15
C MET A 743 -11.38 -9.78 -18.78
N ARG A 744 -10.56 -9.34 -19.76
CA ARG A 744 -9.65 -10.19 -20.55
C ARG A 744 -10.34 -11.36 -21.26
N GLY A 745 -11.62 -11.20 -21.58
CA GLY A 745 -12.46 -12.21 -22.24
C GLY A 745 -13.07 -13.24 -21.28
N ILE A 746 -12.91 -13.09 -19.96
CA ILE A 746 -13.45 -14.01 -18.96
C ILE A 746 -14.92 -13.64 -18.65
N ASP A 747 -15.82 -14.63 -18.64
CA ASP A 747 -17.17 -14.45 -18.12
C ASP A 747 -17.12 -14.29 -16.58
N TRP A 748 -17.09 -13.04 -16.14
CA TRP A 748 -16.96 -12.71 -14.73
C TRP A 748 -18.16 -13.13 -13.88
N ASN A 749 -19.37 -13.24 -14.47
CA ASN A 749 -20.54 -13.74 -13.76
C ASN A 749 -20.47 -15.26 -13.56
N ALA A 750 -19.96 -15.98 -14.56
CA ALA A 750 -19.70 -17.42 -14.43
C ALA A 750 -18.63 -17.70 -13.37
N VAL A 751 -17.56 -16.88 -13.31
CA VAL A 751 -16.57 -16.95 -12.24
C VAL A 751 -17.24 -16.77 -10.88
N ARG A 752 -18.03 -15.71 -10.65
CA ARG A 752 -18.75 -15.53 -9.38
C ARG A 752 -19.56 -16.77 -8.98
N SER A 753 -20.29 -17.33 -9.94
CA SER A 753 -21.18 -18.47 -9.72
C SER A 753 -20.40 -19.73 -9.33
N ARG A 754 -19.21 -19.93 -9.92
CA ARG A 754 -18.30 -21.04 -9.57
C ARG A 754 -17.73 -20.92 -8.16
N TYR A 755 -17.36 -19.71 -7.74
CA TYR A 755 -16.67 -19.48 -6.47
C TYR A 755 -17.59 -19.28 -5.26
N ALA A 756 -18.83 -18.81 -5.46
CA ALA A 756 -19.77 -18.55 -4.37
C ALA A 756 -20.02 -19.77 -3.44
N PRO A 757 -20.17 -21.02 -3.94
CA PRO A 757 -20.32 -22.19 -3.07
C PRO A 757 -19.12 -22.45 -2.14
N LEU A 758 -17.91 -22.02 -2.52
CA LEU A 758 -16.74 -22.15 -1.64
C LEU A 758 -16.84 -21.24 -0.41
N VAL A 759 -17.48 -20.06 -0.56
CA VAL A 759 -17.68 -19.12 0.54
C VAL A 759 -18.57 -19.71 1.63
N GLU A 760 -19.54 -20.56 1.27
CA GLU A 760 -20.42 -21.24 2.22
C GLU A 760 -19.67 -22.26 3.11
N ARG A 761 -18.53 -22.75 2.62
CA ARG A 761 -17.64 -23.70 3.30
C ARG A 761 -16.61 -23.01 4.20
N VAL A 762 -16.43 -21.70 4.05
CA VAL A 762 -15.45 -20.91 4.81
C VAL A 762 -15.81 -20.90 6.30
N THR A 763 -14.82 -21.22 7.12
CA THR A 763 -14.89 -21.27 8.58
C THR A 763 -13.98 -20.27 9.26
N ASP A 764 -12.97 -19.74 8.56
CA ASP A 764 -12.11 -18.65 9.04
C ASP A 764 -11.86 -17.55 7.98
N ARG A 765 -11.34 -16.39 8.41
CA ARG A 765 -11.08 -15.26 7.50
C ARG A 765 -9.93 -15.51 6.50
N ALA A 766 -8.98 -16.37 6.82
CA ALA A 766 -7.86 -16.72 5.95
C ALA A 766 -8.27 -17.67 4.81
N GLU A 767 -9.25 -18.54 5.02
CA GLU A 767 -9.93 -19.33 4.00
C GLU A 767 -10.69 -18.41 3.03
N LEU A 768 -11.34 -17.35 3.52
CA LEU A 768 -11.88 -16.33 2.63
C LEU A 768 -10.79 -15.66 1.77
N ASN A 769 -9.60 -15.36 2.34
CA ASN A 769 -8.50 -14.80 1.53
C ASN A 769 -8.10 -15.76 0.40
N ASP A 770 -8.10 -17.06 0.66
CA ASP A 770 -7.79 -18.10 -0.32
C ASP A 770 -8.84 -18.12 -1.45
N VAL A 771 -10.13 -18.09 -1.11
CA VAL A 771 -11.24 -18.00 -2.09
C VAL A 771 -11.14 -16.73 -2.92
N LEU A 772 -10.92 -15.57 -2.29
CA LEU A 772 -10.75 -14.30 -2.98
C LEU A 772 -9.56 -14.34 -3.94
N GLY A 773 -8.42 -14.89 -3.49
CA GLY A 773 -7.21 -15.01 -4.30
C GLY A 773 -7.42 -15.89 -5.53
N MET A 774 -8.07 -17.05 -5.37
CA MET A 774 -8.40 -17.90 -6.50
C MET A 774 -9.36 -17.21 -7.49
N MET A 775 -10.39 -16.52 -6.99
CA MET A 775 -11.37 -15.81 -7.84
C MET A 775 -10.72 -14.71 -8.68
N VAL A 776 -9.92 -13.82 -8.06
CA VAL A 776 -9.29 -12.71 -8.78
C VAL A 776 -8.17 -13.19 -9.71
N GLY A 777 -7.54 -14.32 -9.39
CA GLY A 777 -6.51 -14.95 -10.21
C GLY A 777 -6.98 -15.43 -11.59
N GLU A 778 -8.28 -15.67 -11.77
CA GLU A 778 -8.88 -16.03 -13.08
C GLU A 778 -8.67 -14.94 -14.14
N LEU A 779 -8.49 -13.68 -13.75
CA LEU A 779 -8.25 -12.58 -14.68
C LEU A 779 -6.82 -12.58 -15.24
N GLY A 780 -5.88 -13.26 -14.58
CA GLY A 780 -4.50 -13.34 -15.03
C GLY A 780 -3.76 -11.99 -15.07
N ALA A 781 -4.13 -11.06 -14.18
CA ALA A 781 -3.55 -9.71 -14.10
C ALA A 781 -2.71 -9.55 -12.82
N LEU A 782 -1.44 -9.13 -12.96
CA LEU A 782 -0.61 -8.75 -11.82
C LEU A 782 -1.19 -7.52 -11.11
N HIS A 783 -0.72 -7.24 -9.89
CA HIS A 783 -1.35 -6.32 -8.94
C HIS A 783 -2.74 -6.74 -8.43
N SER A 784 -3.26 -7.88 -8.88
CA SER A 784 -4.45 -8.52 -8.29
C SER A 784 -4.05 -9.28 -7.01
N GLN A 785 -3.94 -8.53 -5.91
CA GLN A 785 -3.43 -9.03 -4.64
C GLN A 785 -4.52 -9.03 -3.56
N ILE A 786 -4.47 -10.02 -2.67
CA ILE A 786 -5.31 -10.06 -1.48
C ILE A 786 -4.51 -9.59 -0.28
N VAL A 787 -4.91 -8.45 0.28
CA VAL A 787 -4.41 -7.98 1.57
C VAL A 787 -5.35 -8.51 2.66
N PRO A 788 -4.85 -9.34 3.60
CA PRO A 788 -5.68 -9.86 4.67
C PRO A 788 -6.30 -8.73 5.51
N GLY A 789 -7.57 -8.90 5.87
CA GLY A 789 -8.24 -8.04 6.85
C GLY A 789 -8.13 -8.59 8.27
N ASP A 790 -9.28 -8.76 8.92
CA ASP A 790 -9.42 -9.16 10.33
C ASP A 790 -9.26 -10.68 10.51
N VAL A 791 -8.02 -11.14 10.36
CA VAL A 791 -7.60 -12.53 10.61
C VAL A 791 -7.31 -12.76 12.09
N ARG A 792 -7.52 -13.99 12.56
CA ARG A 792 -7.18 -14.45 13.92
C ARG A 792 -5.70 -14.19 14.20
N ARG A 793 -5.38 -13.52 15.32
CA ARG A 793 -4.01 -13.25 15.79
C ARG A 793 -3.97 -13.37 17.31
N ALA A 794 -2.92 -13.98 17.83
CA ALA A 794 -2.62 -13.96 19.25
C ALA A 794 -2.19 -12.56 19.71
N GLN A 795 -2.39 -12.26 20.99
CA GLN A 795 -1.66 -11.14 21.61
C GLN A 795 -0.18 -11.52 21.63
N GLY A 796 0.69 -10.65 21.10
CA GLY A 796 2.12 -10.93 21.04
C GLY A 796 2.72 -11.07 22.44
N GLU A 797 3.59 -12.06 22.62
CA GLU A 797 4.34 -12.28 23.87
C GLU A 797 5.49 -11.26 24.07
N GLY A 798 5.74 -10.44 23.04
CA GLY A 798 6.69 -9.33 23.03
C GLY A 798 7.04 -8.94 21.59
N VAL A 799 7.84 -7.89 21.43
CA VAL A 799 8.29 -7.38 20.13
C VAL A 799 9.74 -7.80 19.89
N PRO A 800 10.05 -8.55 18.81
CA PRO A 800 11.41 -8.99 18.54
C PRO A 800 12.34 -7.81 18.19
N ALA A 801 13.61 -7.91 18.60
CA ALA A 801 14.66 -6.94 18.34
C ALA A 801 15.94 -7.61 17.86
N SER A 802 16.84 -6.83 17.25
CA SER A 802 18.09 -7.32 16.68
C SER A 802 19.28 -6.41 16.97
N LEU A 803 20.47 -7.02 16.93
CA LEU A 803 21.76 -6.35 17.06
C LEU A 803 22.32 -5.84 15.72
N GLY A 804 21.61 -6.07 14.60
CA GLY A 804 22.06 -5.62 13.27
C GLY A 804 23.27 -6.38 12.74
N ALA A 805 23.27 -7.71 12.92
CA ALA A 805 24.35 -8.60 12.53
C ALA A 805 23.81 -10.00 12.19
N VAL A 806 24.62 -10.79 11.47
CA VAL A 806 24.44 -12.23 11.32
C VAL A 806 25.13 -12.93 12.48
N LEU A 807 24.38 -13.76 13.21
CA LEU A 807 24.85 -14.45 14.41
C LEU A 807 24.66 -15.95 14.25
N THR A 808 25.67 -16.73 14.66
CA THR A 808 25.61 -18.19 14.64
C THR A 808 25.85 -18.75 16.03
N ARG A 809 24.98 -19.67 16.47
CA ARG A 809 25.14 -20.36 17.74
C ARG A 809 26.41 -21.21 17.75
N VAL A 810 27.21 -21.06 18.80
CA VAL A 810 28.41 -21.84 19.11
C VAL A 810 28.33 -22.34 20.57
N SER A 811 29.30 -23.15 21.02
CA SER A 811 29.27 -23.74 22.37
C SER A 811 29.20 -22.71 23.50
N ASP A 812 29.87 -21.57 23.33
CA ASP A 812 30.06 -20.55 24.37
C ASP A 812 29.02 -19.40 24.27
N GLY A 813 28.12 -19.42 23.28
CA GLY A 813 27.18 -18.33 23.01
C GLY A 813 26.88 -18.15 21.51
N PHE A 814 26.90 -16.91 21.02
CA PHE A 814 26.67 -16.59 19.60
C PHE A 814 27.86 -15.87 19.00
N ARG A 815 28.44 -16.45 17.95
CA ARG A 815 29.52 -15.82 17.17
C ARG A 815 28.94 -14.79 16.22
N VAL A 816 29.57 -13.63 16.16
CA VAL A 816 29.27 -12.57 15.18
C VAL A 816 29.90 -12.98 13.84
N ASP A 817 29.09 -13.46 12.91
CA ASP A 817 29.59 -13.85 11.58
C ASP A 817 29.71 -12.65 10.65
N ARG A 818 28.83 -11.66 10.80
CA ARG A 818 28.84 -10.43 10.00
C ARG A 818 28.20 -9.27 10.73
N VAL A 819 28.84 -8.11 10.76
CA VAL A 819 28.20 -6.86 11.20
C VAL A 819 27.67 -6.14 9.97
N TYR A 820 26.39 -5.80 9.94
CA TYR A 820 25.82 -5.14 8.76
C TYR A 820 26.42 -3.75 8.57
N ARG A 821 26.90 -3.50 7.35
CA ARG A 821 27.37 -2.18 6.91
C ARG A 821 26.17 -1.27 6.59
N SER A 822 26.37 0.02 6.80
CA SER A 822 25.47 1.09 6.37
C SER A 822 26.31 2.19 5.70
N GLU A 823 25.66 3.21 5.16
CA GLU A 823 26.34 4.41 4.65
C GLU A 823 27.18 5.07 5.77
N PRO A 824 28.53 5.13 5.65
CA PRO A 824 29.37 5.67 6.71
C PRO A 824 29.08 7.14 7.06
N GLU A 825 28.64 7.93 6.08
CA GLU A 825 28.29 9.36 6.26
C GLU A 825 26.87 9.59 6.82
N LEU A 826 26.11 8.52 7.09
CA LEU A 826 24.80 8.58 7.75
C LEU A 826 24.83 7.81 9.07
N PRO A 827 25.41 8.37 10.15
CA PRO A 827 25.50 7.71 11.46
C PRO A 827 24.15 7.26 12.02
N SER A 828 23.05 7.94 11.66
CA SER A 828 21.69 7.58 12.08
C SER A 828 21.18 6.27 11.47
N GLU A 829 21.79 5.79 10.38
CA GLU A 829 21.42 4.52 9.73
C GLU A 829 22.26 3.34 10.19
N ARG A 830 23.21 3.55 11.11
CA ARG A 830 24.17 2.54 11.56
C ARG A 830 23.51 1.48 12.45
N GLY A 831 23.95 0.23 12.28
CA GLY A 831 23.50 -0.88 13.13
C GLY A 831 24.10 -0.85 14.54
N PRO A 832 23.46 -1.49 15.54
CA PRO A 832 23.92 -1.48 16.94
C PRO A 832 25.36 -1.93 17.14
N LEU A 833 25.77 -3.06 16.53
CA LEU A 833 27.15 -3.56 16.66
C LEU A 833 28.18 -2.79 15.84
N GLY A 834 27.73 -1.99 14.86
CA GLY A 834 28.62 -1.20 14.00
C GLY A 834 29.07 0.12 14.64
N ALA A 835 28.55 0.49 15.82
CA ALA A 835 28.90 1.73 16.49
C ALA A 835 30.42 1.77 16.87
N PRO A 836 31.12 2.90 16.64
CA PRO A 836 32.58 2.98 16.81
C PRO A 836 33.10 2.63 18.20
N ASP A 837 32.32 2.90 19.25
CA ASP A 837 32.65 2.68 20.66
C ASP A 837 32.31 1.26 21.16
N VAL A 838 31.48 0.51 20.43
CA VAL A 838 31.07 -0.86 20.78
C VAL A 838 32.21 -1.86 20.57
N GLY A 839 33.02 -1.66 19.51
CA GLY A 839 34.24 -2.41 19.25
C GLY A 839 34.06 -3.92 19.06
N VAL A 840 32.84 -4.40 18.79
CA VAL A 840 32.54 -5.81 18.45
C VAL A 840 32.93 -6.09 17.01
N LYS A 841 33.67 -7.16 16.78
CA LYS A 841 34.17 -7.55 15.46
C LYS A 841 33.62 -8.89 15.02
N GLU A 842 33.69 -9.14 13.72
CA GLU A 842 33.43 -10.47 13.17
C GLU A 842 34.39 -11.50 13.80
N GLY A 843 33.84 -12.65 14.19
CA GLY A 843 34.52 -13.69 14.96
C GLY A 843 34.36 -13.58 16.48
N ASP A 844 34.00 -12.41 17.03
CA ASP A 844 33.74 -12.27 18.47
C ASP A 844 32.52 -13.11 18.90
N ILE A 845 32.48 -13.53 20.16
CA ILE A 845 31.41 -14.35 20.73
C ILE A 845 30.65 -13.55 21.79
N ILE A 846 29.35 -13.36 21.58
CA ILE A 846 28.43 -12.83 22.59
C ILE A 846 28.06 -13.99 23.52
N THR A 847 28.35 -13.85 24.80
CA THR A 847 28.20 -14.90 25.83
C THR A 847 27.01 -14.66 26.74
N ALA A 848 26.58 -13.41 26.94
CA ALA A 848 25.43 -13.06 27.76
C ALA A 848 24.74 -11.76 27.31
N VAL A 849 23.45 -11.65 27.61
CA VAL A 849 22.60 -10.47 27.38
C VAL A 849 21.90 -10.12 28.70
N ASN A 850 22.07 -8.88 29.18
CA ASN A 850 21.52 -8.40 30.46
C ASN A 850 21.81 -9.36 31.64
N GLY A 851 23.03 -9.92 31.67
CA GLY A 851 23.49 -10.84 32.73
C GLY A 851 23.01 -12.29 32.58
N LYS A 852 22.14 -12.60 31.60
CA LYS A 852 21.68 -13.97 31.33
C LYS A 852 22.59 -14.65 30.30
N LEU A 853 23.07 -15.85 30.62
CA LEU A 853 23.98 -16.62 29.76
C LEU A 853 23.24 -17.15 28.53
N LEU A 854 23.85 -17.02 27.34
CA LEU A 854 23.27 -17.50 26.08
C LEU A 854 23.34 -19.03 25.92
N THR A 855 24.14 -19.69 26.75
CA THR A 855 24.18 -21.15 26.88
C THR A 855 22.94 -21.72 27.59
N GLU A 856 22.21 -20.90 28.34
CA GLU A 856 20.99 -21.29 29.05
C GLU A 856 19.70 -20.89 28.29
N ALA A 857 19.82 -20.05 27.26
CA ALA A 857 18.69 -19.60 26.43
C ALA A 857 18.48 -20.48 25.19
N ARG A 858 17.22 -20.65 24.76
CA ARG A 858 16.89 -21.37 23.50
C ARG A 858 17.49 -20.66 22.29
N ASP A 859 17.41 -19.34 22.28
CA ASP A 859 18.00 -18.47 21.28
C ASP A 859 18.35 -17.08 21.87
N ILE A 860 19.21 -16.32 21.19
CA ILE A 860 19.47 -14.92 21.56
C ILE A 860 18.22 -14.06 21.40
N ALA A 861 17.33 -14.40 20.45
CA ALA A 861 16.06 -13.72 20.24
C ALA A 861 15.20 -13.65 21.51
N ASP A 862 15.19 -14.71 22.33
CA ASP A 862 14.45 -14.75 23.60
C ASP A 862 14.94 -13.65 24.56
N LEU A 863 16.24 -13.36 24.57
CA LEU A 863 16.84 -12.37 25.47
C LEU A 863 16.76 -10.94 24.92
N LEU A 864 16.44 -10.78 23.62
CA LEU A 864 16.27 -9.48 22.96
C LEU A 864 14.80 -9.07 22.80
N LEU A 865 13.86 -9.90 23.25
CA LEU A 865 12.44 -9.58 23.22
C LEU A 865 12.14 -8.29 24.02
N ASP A 866 11.36 -7.38 23.43
CA ASP A 866 11.04 -6.05 23.94
C ASP A 866 12.25 -5.14 24.21
N GLN A 867 13.43 -5.45 23.67
CA GLN A 867 14.64 -4.65 23.88
C GLN A 867 14.91 -3.62 22.77
N ALA A 868 14.05 -3.52 21.75
CA ALA A 868 14.19 -2.49 20.72
C ALA A 868 14.16 -1.10 21.36
N ASP A 869 15.08 -0.23 20.94
CA ASP A 869 15.26 1.14 21.42
C ASP A 869 15.57 1.27 22.92
N LYS A 870 15.97 0.18 23.59
CA LYS A 870 16.41 0.14 24.99
C LYS A 870 17.87 -0.25 25.09
N GLN A 871 18.58 0.26 26.10
CA GLN A 871 19.96 -0.15 26.35
C GLN A 871 20.02 -1.61 26.84
N VAL A 872 20.94 -2.38 26.28
CA VAL A 872 21.21 -3.78 26.63
C VAL A 872 22.70 -3.97 26.90
N LEU A 873 23.01 -4.68 27.98
CA LEU A 873 24.38 -5.07 28.33
C LEU A 873 24.74 -6.41 27.66
N LEU A 874 25.70 -6.39 26.76
CA LEU A 874 26.32 -7.57 26.18
C LEU A 874 27.61 -7.93 26.91
N HIS A 875 27.89 -9.23 27.05
CA HIS A 875 29.22 -9.73 27.42
C HIS A 875 29.87 -10.39 26.22
N VAL A 876 31.00 -9.87 25.77
CA VAL A 876 31.65 -10.26 24.52
C VAL A 876 33.04 -10.83 24.79
N LYS A 877 33.35 -11.97 24.19
CA LYS A 877 34.69 -12.59 24.18
C LYS A 877 35.30 -12.39 22.79
N GLY A 878 36.53 -11.92 22.72
CA GLY A 878 37.24 -11.71 21.47
C GLY A 878 37.51 -13.03 20.74
N ALA A 879 37.50 -13.01 19.40
CA ALA A 879 37.76 -14.20 18.58
C ALA A 879 39.07 -14.95 18.94
N ASN A 880 40.09 -14.19 19.34
CA ASN A 880 41.43 -14.68 19.68
C ASN A 880 41.70 -14.76 21.19
N ASP A 881 40.68 -14.55 22.03
CA ASP A 881 40.84 -14.61 23.48
C ASP A 881 41.12 -16.05 23.92
N LYS A 882 42.16 -16.23 24.74
CA LYS A 882 42.49 -17.52 25.34
C LYS A 882 41.31 -18.07 26.15
N SER A 883 41.20 -19.41 26.22
CA SER A 883 40.23 -20.06 27.10
C SER A 883 40.42 -19.57 28.54
N GLY A 884 39.34 -19.10 29.18
CA GLY A 884 39.37 -18.50 30.52
C GLY A 884 39.48 -16.97 30.59
N THR A 885 39.69 -16.27 29.47
CA THR A 885 39.59 -14.79 29.43
C THR A 885 38.17 -14.34 29.79
N LYS A 886 38.05 -13.36 30.70
CA LYS A 886 36.74 -12.81 31.10
C LYS A 886 36.12 -12.02 29.94
N PRO A 887 34.84 -12.28 29.59
CA PRO A 887 34.13 -11.46 28.61
C PRO A 887 34.09 -9.98 29.01
N ARG A 888 34.27 -9.08 28.03
CA ARG A 888 34.16 -7.63 28.25
C ARG A 888 32.69 -7.18 28.18
N PRO A 889 32.25 -6.28 29.08
CA PRO A 889 30.92 -5.69 28.99
C PRO A 889 30.85 -4.62 27.91
N VAL A 890 29.73 -4.55 27.19
CA VAL A 890 29.44 -3.51 26.19
C VAL A 890 27.96 -3.15 26.23
N ILE A 891 27.62 -1.87 26.13
CA ILE A 891 26.23 -1.42 26.03
C ILE A 891 25.90 -1.14 24.58
N VAL A 892 24.75 -1.65 24.13
CA VAL A 892 24.20 -1.39 22.79
C VAL A 892 22.71 -1.10 22.89
N THR A 893 22.15 -0.49 21.84
CA THR A 893 20.70 -0.29 21.72
C THR A 893 20.19 -1.13 20.55
N PRO A 894 19.56 -2.30 20.79
CA PRO A 894 18.98 -3.12 19.72
C PRO A 894 17.93 -2.35 18.92
N VAL A 895 17.74 -2.76 17.67
CA VAL A 895 16.77 -2.15 16.75
C VAL A 895 15.58 -3.07 16.49
N SER A 896 14.46 -2.51 16.04
CA SER A 896 13.31 -3.30 15.57
C SER A 896 13.67 -4.20 14.38
N MET A 897 12.89 -5.27 14.16
CA MET A 897 13.08 -6.15 13.00
C MET A 897 12.89 -5.44 11.65
N VAL A 898 12.10 -4.36 11.59
CA VAL A 898 11.98 -3.53 10.38
C VAL A 898 13.30 -2.82 10.07
N GLN A 899 13.94 -2.26 11.09
CA GLN A 899 15.25 -1.62 10.91
C GLN A 899 16.35 -2.65 10.65
N HIS A 900 16.29 -3.85 11.26
CA HIS A 900 17.17 -4.97 10.95
C HIS A 900 17.12 -5.34 9.45
N ALA A 901 15.92 -5.46 8.88
CA ALA A 901 15.76 -5.72 7.44
C ALA A 901 16.36 -4.58 6.58
N SER A 902 16.23 -3.32 7.01
CA SER A 902 16.85 -2.18 6.32
C SER A 902 18.39 -2.22 6.37
N LEU A 903 18.97 -2.60 7.52
CA LEU A 903 20.42 -2.77 7.70
C LEU A 903 20.97 -3.91 6.85
N ARG A 904 20.29 -5.06 6.83
CA ARG A 904 20.64 -6.19 5.97
C ARG A 904 20.68 -5.79 4.49
N TYR A 905 19.67 -5.03 4.05
CA TYR A 905 19.62 -4.52 2.68
C TYR A 905 20.76 -3.53 2.42
N ALA A 906 20.98 -2.57 3.32
CA ALA A 906 22.05 -1.57 3.20
C ALA A 906 23.43 -2.23 3.09
N ASP A 907 23.67 -3.29 3.85
CA ASP A 907 24.93 -4.04 3.81
C ASP A 907 25.19 -4.71 2.45
N TRP A 908 24.13 -5.13 1.76
CA TRP A 908 24.21 -5.62 0.38
C TRP A 908 24.52 -4.49 -0.59
N GLU A 909 23.78 -3.38 -0.54
CA GLU A 909 23.98 -2.20 -1.41
C GLU A 909 25.39 -1.65 -1.30
N GLN A 910 25.86 -1.42 -0.06
CA GLN A 910 27.19 -0.92 0.21
C GLN A 910 28.27 -1.90 -0.25
N GLY A 911 27.99 -3.21 -0.15
CA GLY A 911 28.87 -4.24 -0.72
C GLY A 911 28.97 -4.16 -2.24
N ARG A 912 27.86 -3.92 -2.96
CA ARG A 912 27.87 -3.77 -4.43
C ARG A 912 28.56 -2.48 -4.86
N ALA A 913 28.31 -1.38 -4.16
CA ALA A 913 28.97 -0.11 -4.39
C ALA A 913 30.49 -0.22 -4.25
N GLN A 914 30.96 -0.83 -3.15
CA GLN A 914 32.39 -1.07 -2.91
C GLN A 914 33.01 -1.97 -3.99
N GLN A 915 32.30 -3.01 -4.45
CA GLN A 915 32.79 -3.87 -5.52
C GLN A 915 32.94 -3.11 -6.85
N ALA A 916 31.95 -2.29 -7.23
CA ALA A 916 32.02 -1.47 -8.45
C ALA A 916 33.14 -0.43 -8.38
N GLU A 917 33.30 0.23 -7.24
CA GLU A 917 34.37 1.21 -7.02
C GLU A 917 35.76 0.54 -7.08
N GLN A 918 35.96 -0.58 -6.38
CA GLN A 918 37.24 -1.28 -6.36
C GLN A 918 37.62 -1.83 -7.74
N ALA A 919 36.69 -2.50 -8.42
CA ALA A 919 36.93 -3.09 -9.74
C ALA A 919 37.29 -2.01 -10.78
N SER A 920 36.58 -0.88 -10.76
CA SER A 920 36.78 0.22 -11.71
C SER A 920 37.86 1.23 -11.29
N LYS A 921 38.50 1.05 -10.13
CA LYS A 921 39.43 2.02 -9.51
C LYS A 921 38.80 3.41 -9.36
N GLY A 922 37.55 3.45 -8.91
CA GLY A 922 36.78 4.66 -8.66
C GLY A 922 36.24 5.36 -9.91
N LYS A 923 36.32 4.75 -11.10
CA LYS A 923 35.82 5.36 -12.35
C LYS A 923 34.35 5.13 -12.63
N ILE A 924 33.77 4.06 -12.08
CA ILE A 924 32.37 3.71 -12.22
C ILE A 924 31.66 3.98 -10.90
N GLY A 925 30.59 4.78 -10.95
CA GLY A 925 29.67 4.98 -9.84
C GLY A 925 28.60 3.89 -9.78
N TYR A 926 28.02 3.70 -8.59
CA TYR A 926 26.92 2.77 -8.35
C TYR A 926 25.85 3.45 -7.48
N LEU A 927 24.58 3.25 -7.82
CA LEU A 927 23.46 3.53 -6.94
C LEU A 927 22.38 2.47 -7.12
N HIS A 928 21.63 2.21 -6.04
CA HIS A 928 20.54 1.24 -6.02
C HIS A 928 19.22 1.94 -5.69
N LEU A 929 18.15 1.57 -6.38
CA LEU A 929 16.80 2.03 -6.07
C LEU A 929 15.99 0.85 -5.53
N ARG A 930 15.71 0.84 -4.22
CA ARG A 930 14.94 -0.23 -3.56
C ARG A 930 13.48 -0.25 -4.01
N ALA A 931 12.94 0.91 -4.32
CA ALA A 931 11.61 1.13 -4.84
C ALA A 931 11.61 2.42 -5.68
N MET A 932 10.44 2.99 -5.95
CA MET A 932 10.26 4.24 -6.68
C MET A 932 9.44 5.23 -5.83
N THR A 933 9.82 5.43 -4.57
CA THR A 933 9.09 6.26 -3.61
C THR A 933 9.79 7.60 -3.32
N ALA A 934 9.17 8.42 -2.48
CA ALA A 934 9.79 9.64 -1.95
C ALA A 934 11.14 9.39 -1.23
N ARG A 935 11.37 8.20 -0.65
CA ARG A 935 12.68 7.87 -0.06
C ARG A 935 13.73 7.60 -1.15
N ASP A 936 13.33 6.94 -2.23
CA ASP A 936 14.22 6.56 -3.33
C ASP A 936 14.64 7.79 -4.14
N ILE A 937 13.76 8.78 -4.33
CA ILE A 937 14.18 10.05 -4.98
C ILE A 937 15.15 10.84 -4.10
N ASN A 938 15.02 10.79 -2.77
CA ASN A 938 15.99 11.42 -1.87
C ASN A 938 17.36 10.74 -1.97
N ALA A 939 17.40 9.40 -1.99
CA ALA A 939 18.62 8.63 -2.18
C ALA A 939 19.22 8.87 -3.58
N PHE A 940 18.40 8.89 -4.64
CA PHE A 940 18.83 9.22 -5.99
C PHE A 940 19.49 10.60 -6.04
N ALA A 941 18.88 11.64 -5.47
CA ALA A 941 19.48 12.97 -5.45
C ALA A 941 20.81 12.99 -4.67
N ARG A 942 20.92 12.24 -3.57
CA ARG A 942 22.18 12.11 -2.83
C ARG A 942 23.27 11.45 -3.68
N ASP A 943 22.96 10.31 -4.29
CA ASP A 943 23.94 9.37 -4.86
C ASP A 943 24.25 9.65 -6.33
N PHE A 944 23.25 10.04 -7.14
CA PHE A 944 23.43 10.39 -8.55
C PHE A 944 24.39 11.57 -8.71
N TYR A 945 24.20 12.63 -7.91
CA TYR A 945 25.04 13.82 -7.99
C TYR A 945 26.43 13.62 -7.38
N ALA A 946 26.59 12.70 -6.43
CA ALA A 946 27.90 12.27 -5.97
C ALA A 946 28.69 11.52 -7.07
N ASN A 947 27.99 10.83 -7.97
CA ASN A 947 28.57 10.06 -9.06
C ASN A 947 28.59 10.80 -10.41
N ILE A 948 28.20 12.07 -10.48
CA ILE A 948 27.91 12.73 -11.77
C ILE A 948 29.12 12.94 -12.67
N ASN A 949 30.32 12.97 -12.09
CA ASN A 949 31.58 13.14 -12.80
C ASN A 949 32.31 11.81 -13.08
N LYS A 950 31.71 10.67 -12.71
CA LYS A 950 32.26 9.35 -13.02
C LYS A 950 32.18 9.08 -14.54
N GLU A 951 33.11 8.29 -15.06
CA GLU A 951 33.16 7.94 -16.48
C GLU A 951 32.07 6.92 -16.84
N GLY A 952 31.61 6.14 -15.86
CA GLY A 952 30.47 5.23 -15.98
C GLY A 952 29.58 5.26 -14.73
N LEU A 953 28.32 4.88 -14.89
CA LEU A 953 27.34 4.78 -13.81
C LEU A 953 26.51 3.50 -13.98
N ILE A 954 26.36 2.76 -12.88
CA ILE A 954 25.41 1.65 -12.75
C ILE A 954 24.22 2.13 -11.92
N ILE A 955 23.02 2.05 -12.49
CA ILE A 955 21.76 2.20 -11.75
C ILE A 955 21.17 0.80 -11.56
N ASP A 956 21.08 0.34 -10.33
CA ASP A 956 20.59 -0.98 -9.99
C ASP A 956 19.11 -0.91 -9.54
N VAL A 957 18.23 -1.58 -10.28
CA VAL A 957 16.80 -1.72 -9.98
C VAL A 957 16.40 -3.19 -9.75
N ARG A 958 17.38 -4.06 -9.49
CA ARG A 958 17.10 -5.45 -9.06
C ARG A 958 16.33 -5.46 -7.75
N ARG A 959 15.28 -6.27 -7.65
CA ARG A 959 14.35 -6.28 -6.50
C ARG A 959 13.64 -4.95 -6.22
N ASN A 960 13.59 -4.02 -7.19
CA ASN A 960 12.84 -2.77 -7.03
C ASN A 960 11.33 -3.07 -6.87
N ASN A 961 10.70 -2.53 -5.83
CA ASN A 961 9.30 -2.81 -5.48
C ASN A 961 8.26 -1.82 -6.08
N GLY A 962 8.64 -0.98 -7.04
CA GLY A 962 7.75 -0.04 -7.71
C GLY A 962 7.44 1.24 -6.91
N GLY A 963 6.51 2.05 -7.41
CA GLY A 963 6.24 3.40 -6.91
C GLY A 963 5.75 4.32 -8.04
N ASN A 964 6.30 5.53 -8.15
CA ASN A 964 5.83 6.52 -9.12
C ASN A 964 6.82 7.65 -9.47
N ILE A 965 8.13 7.38 -9.50
CA ILE A 965 9.17 8.41 -9.72
C ILE A 965 10.03 8.17 -10.97
N ASP A 966 9.72 7.14 -11.78
CA ASP A 966 10.42 6.81 -13.02
C ASP A 966 10.71 8.05 -13.91
N SER A 967 9.68 8.87 -14.13
CA SER A 967 9.74 10.05 -15.00
C SER A 967 10.70 11.11 -14.47
N TRP A 968 10.81 11.27 -13.14
CA TRP A 968 11.73 12.22 -12.52
C TRP A 968 13.18 11.81 -12.73
N ILE A 969 13.47 10.51 -12.70
CA ILE A 969 14.81 9.97 -12.92
C ILE A 969 15.17 10.04 -14.41
N ILE A 970 14.27 9.57 -15.28
CA ILE A 970 14.46 9.60 -16.74
C ILE A 970 14.73 11.02 -17.24
N GLU A 971 14.01 12.02 -16.73
CA GLU A 971 14.24 13.43 -17.08
C GLU A 971 15.68 13.87 -16.79
N LYS A 972 16.29 13.43 -15.67
CA LYS A 972 17.69 13.78 -15.38
C LYS A 972 18.66 13.08 -16.31
N LEU A 973 18.38 11.83 -16.67
CA LEU A 973 19.19 11.05 -17.60
C LEU A 973 19.07 11.52 -19.05
N LEU A 974 18.02 12.28 -19.41
CA LEU A 974 17.83 12.88 -20.73
C LEU A 974 18.62 14.18 -20.93
N ARG A 975 19.12 14.82 -19.87
CA ARG A 975 19.86 16.10 -19.98
C ARG A 975 21.14 15.94 -20.80
N ARG A 976 21.42 16.91 -21.68
CA ARG A 976 22.62 16.93 -22.54
C ARG A 976 23.26 18.31 -22.55
N SER A 977 24.54 18.36 -22.20
CA SER A 977 25.39 19.55 -22.31
C SER A 977 25.65 19.91 -23.78
N TRP A 978 25.46 21.17 -24.17
CA TRP A 978 25.74 21.64 -25.53
C TRP A 978 26.60 22.92 -25.60
N ALA A 979 26.74 23.63 -24.49
CA ALA A 979 27.65 24.77 -24.34
C ALA A 979 28.40 24.70 -23.00
N PHE A 980 29.51 25.44 -22.93
CA PHE A 980 30.42 25.42 -21.78
C PHE A 980 30.84 26.85 -21.42
N TRP A 981 30.97 27.11 -20.13
CA TRP A 981 31.49 28.35 -19.58
C TRP A 981 32.85 28.10 -18.98
N SER A 982 33.80 29.01 -19.20
CA SER A 982 35.12 28.97 -18.57
C SER A 982 35.47 30.36 -18.10
N ALA A 983 35.88 30.48 -16.84
CA ALA A 983 36.56 31.68 -16.36
C ALA A 983 38.08 31.48 -16.49
N ASN A 984 38.84 32.58 -16.51
CA ASN A 984 40.30 32.52 -16.54
C ASN A 984 40.82 31.71 -15.33
N GLY A 985 41.61 30.66 -15.59
CA GLY A 985 42.17 29.79 -14.54
C GLY A 985 41.22 28.74 -13.95
N ASN A 986 39.92 28.74 -14.31
CA ASN A 986 38.95 27.77 -13.78
C ASN A 986 38.68 26.63 -14.77
N LEU A 987 38.30 25.45 -14.24
CA LEU A 987 37.79 24.36 -15.06
C LEU A 987 36.48 24.78 -15.76
N PRO A 988 36.27 24.42 -17.03
CA PRO A 988 35.01 24.71 -17.69
C PRO A 988 33.83 24.01 -17.00
N GLN A 989 32.64 24.60 -17.10
CA GLN A 989 31.38 24.08 -16.60
C GLN A 989 30.34 24.00 -17.72
N SER A 990 29.40 23.07 -17.65
CA SER A 990 28.33 22.96 -18.66
C SER A 990 27.22 23.98 -18.43
N ASN A 991 26.63 24.44 -19.53
CA ASN A 991 25.39 25.21 -19.55
C ASN A 991 24.18 24.46 -18.97
N MET A 992 24.19 23.12 -19.03
CA MET A 992 23.25 22.24 -18.36
C MET A 992 23.92 21.71 -17.10
N GLN A 993 23.72 22.40 -15.98
CA GLN A 993 24.37 22.09 -14.70
C GLN A 993 24.02 20.67 -14.27
N ASN A 994 24.97 20.00 -13.61
CA ASN A 994 24.79 18.66 -13.07
C ASN A 994 24.23 17.69 -14.13
N THR A 995 24.81 17.72 -15.34
CA THR A 995 24.53 16.75 -16.41
C THR A 995 25.53 15.61 -16.33
N PHE A 996 25.04 14.37 -16.23
CA PHE A 996 25.90 13.20 -16.34
C PHE A 996 26.38 13.02 -17.78
N ARG A 997 27.68 12.77 -17.96
CA ARG A 997 28.34 12.70 -19.27
C ARG A 997 28.98 11.34 -19.56
N GLY A 998 29.02 10.46 -18.56
CA GLY A 998 29.57 9.13 -18.68
C GLY A 998 28.62 8.16 -19.36
N HIS A 999 29.00 6.88 -19.34
CA HIS A 999 28.20 5.78 -19.86
C HIS A 999 27.29 5.21 -18.78
N LEU A 1000 26.05 4.88 -19.14
CA LEU A 1000 25.08 4.28 -18.23
C LEU A 1000 24.91 2.78 -18.53
N VAL A 1001 24.76 1.97 -17.48
CA VAL A 1001 24.19 0.61 -17.53
C VAL A 1001 23.12 0.51 -16.44
N VAL A 1002 22.00 -0.17 -16.73
CA VAL A 1002 20.95 -0.45 -15.74
C VAL A 1002 20.88 -1.95 -15.47
N LEU A 1003 20.91 -2.32 -14.19
CA LEU A 1003 20.73 -3.71 -13.73
C LEU A 1003 19.27 -3.95 -13.38
N MET A 1004 18.70 -5.06 -13.85
CA MET A 1004 17.34 -5.49 -13.50
C MET A 1004 17.24 -7.02 -13.37
N ASP A 1005 16.27 -7.50 -12.58
CA ASP A 1005 16.07 -8.92 -12.35
C ASP A 1005 14.60 -9.32 -12.41
N GLU A 1006 14.33 -10.61 -12.21
CA GLU A 1006 13.01 -11.21 -12.22
C GLU A 1006 12.02 -10.52 -11.28
N LEU A 1007 12.49 -9.87 -10.21
CA LEU A 1007 11.65 -9.19 -9.23
C LEU A 1007 11.72 -7.66 -9.30
N THR A 1008 12.33 -7.08 -10.34
CA THR A 1008 12.07 -5.69 -10.70
C THR A 1008 10.58 -5.57 -11.06
N TYR A 1009 9.85 -4.74 -10.31
CA TYR A 1009 8.38 -4.78 -10.25
C TYR A 1009 7.76 -3.39 -10.46
N SER A 1010 6.64 -3.32 -11.19
CA SER A 1010 5.82 -2.11 -11.31
C SER A 1010 6.59 -0.91 -11.88
N ASP A 1011 6.62 0.24 -11.21
CA ASP A 1011 7.33 1.44 -11.71
C ASP A 1011 8.84 1.23 -11.95
N GLY A 1012 9.46 0.23 -11.31
CA GLY A 1012 10.82 -0.20 -11.64
C GLY A 1012 10.94 -0.77 -13.06
N GLU A 1013 9.90 -1.45 -13.52
CA GLU A 1013 9.77 -1.95 -14.90
C GLU A 1013 9.45 -0.82 -15.87
N THR A 1014 8.59 0.13 -15.47
CA THR A 1014 8.33 1.34 -16.26
C THR A 1014 9.62 2.13 -16.49
N PHE A 1015 10.46 2.29 -15.47
CA PHE A 1015 11.79 2.87 -15.62
C PHE A 1015 12.68 2.08 -16.60
N ALA A 1016 12.77 0.75 -16.45
CA ALA A 1016 13.56 -0.08 -17.35
C ALA A 1016 13.06 0.00 -18.81
N ALA A 1017 11.75 -0.08 -19.03
CA ALA A 1017 11.12 0.10 -20.33
C ALA A 1017 11.45 1.47 -20.93
N GLY A 1018 11.37 2.54 -20.11
CA GLY A 1018 11.73 3.90 -20.50
C GLY A 1018 13.20 4.04 -20.92
N VAL A 1019 14.13 3.46 -20.14
CA VAL A 1019 15.57 3.43 -20.46
C VAL A 1019 15.83 2.79 -21.82
N LYS A 1020 15.16 1.66 -22.10
CA LYS A 1020 15.28 0.94 -23.37
C LYS A 1020 14.67 1.72 -24.53
N ALA A 1021 13.43 2.17 -24.38
CA ALA A 1021 12.69 2.91 -25.41
C ALA A 1021 13.39 4.21 -25.81
N LEU A 1022 13.98 4.92 -24.84
CA LEU A 1022 14.70 6.18 -25.03
C LEU A 1022 16.20 6.00 -25.31
N LYS A 1023 16.69 4.76 -25.37
CA LYS A 1023 18.09 4.41 -25.67
C LYS A 1023 19.10 5.08 -24.74
N LEU A 1024 18.80 5.13 -23.44
CA LEU A 1024 19.64 5.81 -22.44
C LEU A 1024 20.89 4.99 -22.04
N GLY A 1025 20.78 3.67 -22.07
CA GLY A 1025 21.85 2.72 -21.73
C GLY A 1025 21.34 1.29 -21.90
N PRO A 1026 22.22 0.28 -22.01
CA PRO A 1026 21.79 -1.11 -22.08
C PRO A 1026 21.24 -1.58 -20.73
N LEU A 1027 20.21 -2.42 -20.81
CA LEU A 1027 19.68 -3.19 -19.69
C LEU A 1027 20.43 -4.53 -19.56
N VAL A 1028 20.87 -4.86 -18.35
CA VAL A 1028 21.63 -6.09 -18.06
C VAL A 1028 20.93 -6.86 -16.94
N GLY A 1029 20.79 -8.17 -17.11
CA GLY A 1029 20.24 -9.05 -16.08
C GLY A 1029 19.19 -10.00 -16.62
N LYS A 1030 18.00 -10.04 -16.01
CA LYS A 1030 16.91 -10.98 -16.37
C LYS A 1030 15.62 -10.23 -16.68
N ARG A 1031 14.71 -10.90 -17.39
CA ARG A 1031 13.37 -10.35 -17.68
C ARG A 1031 12.67 -10.01 -16.37
N THR A 1032 11.98 -8.88 -16.32
CA THR A 1032 11.31 -8.37 -15.11
C THR A 1032 9.97 -9.06 -14.84
N ALA A 1033 9.30 -8.70 -13.74
CA ALA A 1033 8.14 -9.43 -13.22
C ALA A 1033 6.89 -9.40 -14.14
N GLY A 1034 6.70 -8.34 -14.91
CA GLY A 1034 5.53 -8.14 -15.77
C GLY A 1034 4.35 -7.46 -15.09
N ALA A 1035 4.55 -6.65 -14.05
CA ALA A 1035 3.49 -5.96 -13.30
C ALA A 1035 3.25 -4.55 -13.86
N GLY A 1036 2.75 -4.46 -15.08
CA GLY A 1036 2.73 -3.23 -15.88
C GLY A 1036 1.58 -2.26 -15.66
N VAL A 1037 0.68 -2.56 -14.71
CA VAL A 1037 -0.60 -1.87 -14.55
C VAL A 1037 -0.63 -1.14 -13.20
N TRP A 1038 -0.84 0.16 -13.21
CA TRP A 1038 -0.94 0.96 -11.98
C TRP A 1038 -2.28 0.77 -11.27
N LEU A 1039 -2.36 1.17 -9.99
CA LEU A 1039 -3.52 0.99 -9.13
C LEU A 1039 -3.69 2.16 -8.14
N SER A 1040 -4.91 2.34 -7.64
CA SER A 1040 -5.28 3.41 -6.70
C SER A 1040 -5.30 2.99 -5.22
N ASP A 1041 -5.26 1.67 -4.95
CA ASP A 1041 -5.36 1.08 -3.61
C ASP A 1041 -6.67 1.41 -2.85
N GLY A 1042 -7.69 1.93 -3.54
CA GLY A 1042 -8.96 2.40 -2.95
C GLY A 1042 -9.98 1.32 -2.56
N ASN A 1043 -9.74 0.06 -2.91
CA ASN A 1043 -10.71 -1.05 -2.83
C ASN A 1043 -10.68 -1.82 -1.50
N ASN A 1044 -11.07 -1.17 -0.40
CA ASN A 1044 -11.17 -1.79 0.92
C ASN A 1044 -12.47 -2.60 1.13
N LEU A 1045 -12.33 -3.81 1.66
CA LEU A 1045 -13.40 -4.65 2.21
C LEU A 1045 -13.89 -4.11 3.56
N ALA A 1046 -14.95 -4.70 4.13
CA ALA A 1046 -15.59 -4.17 5.34
C ALA A 1046 -14.66 -4.21 6.56
N ASP A 1047 -13.71 -5.14 6.58
CA ASP A 1047 -12.78 -5.39 7.68
C ASP A 1047 -11.37 -4.80 7.45
N ASN A 1048 -11.23 -3.82 6.55
CA ASN A 1048 -9.96 -3.27 6.05
C ASN A 1048 -9.06 -4.22 5.26
N GLY A 1049 -9.49 -5.46 4.99
CA GLY A 1049 -8.86 -6.27 3.95
C GLY A 1049 -9.00 -5.61 2.58
N ARG A 1050 -8.20 -6.02 1.58
CA ARG A 1050 -8.31 -5.51 0.20
C ARG A 1050 -8.27 -6.64 -0.81
N ALA A 1051 -9.07 -6.50 -1.85
CA ALA A 1051 -8.87 -7.19 -3.11
C ALA A 1051 -8.39 -6.13 -4.10
N ARG A 1052 -7.06 -5.97 -4.19
CA ARG A 1052 -6.42 -4.95 -5.04
C ARG A 1052 -6.74 -5.24 -6.50
N VAL A 1053 -7.01 -4.18 -7.26
CA VAL A 1053 -7.38 -4.26 -8.68
C VAL A 1053 -6.32 -3.52 -9.48
N ALA A 1054 -5.97 -4.06 -10.65
CA ALA A 1054 -5.09 -3.44 -11.61
C ALA A 1054 -5.91 -2.46 -12.49
N GLU A 1055 -5.68 -1.15 -12.38
CA GLU A 1055 -6.64 -0.13 -12.87
C GLU A 1055 -6.15 0.69 -14.07
N PHE A 1056 -4.85 0.97 -14.17
CA PHE A 1056 -4.31 1.85 -15.22
C PHE A 1056 -3.19 1.14 -15.99
N GLY A 1057 -3.54 0.49 -17.10
CA GLY A 1057 -2.57 -0.24 -17.91
C GLY A 1057 -1.71 0.69 -18.78
N GLN A 1058 -0.46 0.30 -19.00
CA GLN A 1058 0.49 1.04 -19.84
C GLN A 1058 0.53 0.50 -21.28
N PHE A 1059 0.39 1.40 -22.26
CA PHE A 1059 0.48 1.09 -23.69
C PHE A 1059 1.42 2.05 -24.43
N ALA A 1060 1.98 1.59 -25.55
CA ALA A 1060 2.82 2.35 -26.46
C ALA A 1060 1.99 3.24 -27.41
N ALA A 1061 2.64 4.13 -28.15
CA ALA A 1061 1.96 5.06 -29.06
C ALA A 1061 1.15 4.39 -30.18
N ASP A 1062 1.46 3.15 -30.51
CA ASP A 1062 0.74 2.31 -31.48
C ASP A 1062 -0.40 1.47 -30.85
N GLY A 1063 -0.59 1.57 -29.52
CA GLY A 1063 -1.62 0.86 -28.76
C GLY A 1063 -1.17 -0.49 -28.18
N GLU A 1064 0.09 -0.92 -28.38
CA GLU A 1064 0.58 -2.17 -27.81
C GLU A 1064 0.78 -2.06 -26.30
N TRP A 1065 0.27 -3.03 -25.52
CA TRP A 1065 0.52 -3.10 -24.07
C TRP A 1065 1.99 -3.41 -23.79
N LEU A 1066 2.63 -2.65 -22.90
CA LEU A 1066 4.09 -2.68 -22.79
C LEU A 1066 4.66 -3.79 -21.90
N ILE A 1067 4.09 -3.99 -20.70
CA ILE A 1067 4.76 -4.75 -19.63
C ILE A 1067 3.90 -5.92 -19.11
N GLU A 1068 2.59 -5.73 -19.02
CA GLU A 1068 1.70 -6.61 -18.26
C GLU A 1068 1.75 -8.08 -18.70
N GLY A 1069 1.97 -8.97 -17.72
CA GLY A 1069 1.99 -10.43 -17.90
C GLY A 1069 3.27 -11.02 -18.49
N VAL A 1070 4.20 -10.19 -19.00
CA VAL A 1070 5.45 -10.65 -19.64
C VAL A 1070 6.69 -10.01 -19.01
N GLY A 1071 6.71 -8.68 -18.85
CA GLY A 1071 7.87 -7.93 -18.34
C GLY A 1071 8.84 -7.45 -19.40
N VAL A 1072 9.79 -6.62 -18.98
CA VAL A 1072 10.83 -6.01 -19.82
C VAL A 1072 11.99 -6.96 -20.00
N THR A 1073 12.36 -7.27 -21.25
CA THR A 1073 13.51 -8.14 -21.56
C THR A 1073 14.81 -7.32 -21.64
N PRO A 1074 15.92 -7.78 -21.03
CA PRO A 1074 17.21 -7.07 -21.06
C PRO A 1074 17.81 -7.03 -22.47
N ASP A 1075 18.78 -6.13 -22.68
CA ASP A 1075 19.62 -6.14 -23.88
C ASP A 1075 20.74 -7.18 -23.78
N VAL A 1076 21.22 -7.42 -22.56
CA VAL A 1076 22.19 -8.48 -22.23
C VAL A 1076 21.59 -9.36 -21.14
N GLU A 1077 21.10 -10.53 -21.54
CA GLU A 1077 20.58 -11.50 -20.59
C GLU A 1077 21.72 -12.23 -19.86
N VAL A 1078 21.72 -12.16 -18.54
CA VAL A 1078 22.68 -12.82 -17.67
C VAL A 1078 22.04 -13.13 -16.32
N ASP A 1079 22.19 -14.38 -15.89
CA ASP A 1079 21.64 -14.88 -14.63
C ASP A 1079 22.69 -14.78 -13.52
N ASN A 1080 22.22 -14.57 -12.29
CA ASN A 1080 22.98 -14.77 -11.06
C ASN A 1080 22.66 -16.18 -10.56
N LEU A 1081 23.58 -17.12 -10.83
CA LEU A 1081 23.33 -18.54 -10.58
C LEU A 1081 23.26 -18.85 -9.08
N PRO A 1082 22.43 -19.83 -8.65
CA PRO A 1082 22.08 -20.00 -7.24
C PRO A 1082 23.26 -20.23 -6.30
N HIS A 1083 24.18 -21.15 -6.64
CA HIS A 1083 25.28 -21.51 -5.75
C HIS A 1083 26.36 -20.41 -5.75
N GLU A 1084 26.79 -19.94 -6.92
CA GLU A 1084 27.75 -18.83 -7.05
C GLU A 1084 27.28 -17.56 -6.33
N THR A 1085 25.98 -17.24 -6.40
CA THR A 1085 25.40 -16.07 -5.72
C THR A 1085 25.40 -16.25 -4.20
N PHE A 1086 25.13 -17.47 -3.72
CA PHE A 1086 25.23 -17.79 -2.30
C PHE A 1086 26.66 -17.59 -1.77
N GLU A 1087 27.67 -17.97 -2.56
CA GLU A 1087 29.09 -17.75 -2.27
C GLU A 1087 29.54 -16.29 -2.44
N GLY A 1088 28.62 -15.37 -2.74
CA GLY A 1088 28.86 -13.92 -2.77
C GLY A 1088 29.23 -13.34 -4.14
N ARG A 1089 29.23 -14.16 -5.19
CA ARG A 1089 29.44 -13.68 -6.57
C ARG A 1089 28.22 -12.92 -7.09
N ASP A 1090 28.42 -11.97 -7.98
CA ASP A 1090 27.35 -11.26 -8.68
C ASP A 1090 27.74 -11.06 -10.14
N ARG A 1091 27.32 -12.02 -10.95
CA ARG A 1091 27.68 -12.10 -12.36
C ARG A 1091 27.07 -10.93 -13.16
N GLN A 1092 25.86 -10.51 -12.82
CA GLN A 1092 25.20 -9.37 -13.46
C GLN A 1092 26.00 -8.08 -13.24
N LEU A 1093 26.46 -7.81 -12.01
CA LEU A 1093 27.30 -6.66 -11.70
C LEU A 1093 28.65 -6.73 -12.44
N GLU A 1094 29.32 -7.89 -12.46
CA GLU A 1094 30.56 -8.10 -13.21
C GLU A 1094 30.40 -7.77 -14.70
N VAL A 1095 29.30 -8.21 -15.32
CA VAL A 1095 28.99 -7.93 -16.73
C VAL A 1095 28.74 -6.44 -16.96
N ALA A 1096 27.98 -5.78 -16.08
CA ALA A 1096 27.74 -4.35 -16.17
C ALA A 1096 29.03 -3.52 -16.09
N ILE A 1097 29.94 -3.87 -15.15
CA ILE A 1097 31.26 -3.24 -15.03
C ILE A 1097 32.05 -3.44 -16.32
N GLY A 1098 32.15 -4.67 -16.84
CA GLY A 1098 32.89 -4.96 -18.07
C GLY A 1098 32.34 -4.22 -19.30
N LEU A 1099 31.01 -4.09 -19.41
CA LEU A 1099 30.37 -3.31 -20.48
C LEU A 1099 30.71 -1.81 -20.39
N LEU A 1100 30.70 -1.25 -19.19
CA LEU A 1100 31.09 0.15 -18.96
C LEU A 1100 32.57 0.37 -19.26
N GLU A 1101 33.46 -0.50 -18.77
CA GLU A 1101 34.90 -0.39 -19.05
C GLU A 1101 35.19 -0.43 -20.55
N LYS A 1102 34.51 -1.32 -21.28
CA LYS A 1102 34.60 -1.38 -22.74
C LYS A 1102 34.12 -0.06 -23.38
N LYS A 1103 32.94 0.42 -23.02
CA LYS A 1103 32.39 1.67 -23.56
C LYS A 1103 33.25 2.90 -23.24
N MET A 1104 33.77 3.00 -22.02
CA MET A 1104 34.65 4.08 -21.59
C MET A 1104 35.95 4.09 -22.38
N LYS A 1105 36.49 2.92 -22.75
CA LYS A 1105 37.67 2.81 -23.60
C LYS A 1105 37.38 3.19 -25.06
N GLU A 1106 36.24 2.75 -25.60
CA GLU A 1106 35.84 3.02 -26.98
C GLU A 1106 35.38 4.47 -27.19
N GLN A 1107 34.76 5.07 -26.17
CA GLN A 1107 34.16 6.40 -26.18
C GLN A 1107 34.52 7.17 -24.90
N PRO A 1108 35.79 7.56 -24.72
CA PRO A 1108 36.21 8.23 -23.49
C PRO A 1108 35.53 9.60 -23.33
N VAL A 1109 35.17 9.93 -22.09
CA VAL A 1109 34.57 11.23 -21.75
C VAL A 1109 35.61 12.32 -21.99
N GLN A 1110 35.38 13.15 -23.00
CA GLN A 1110 36.34 14.18 -23.40
C GLN A 1110 36.39 15.33 -22.39
N PRO A 1111 37.58 15.77 -21.93
CA PRO A 1111 37.69 16.96 -21.11
C PRO A 1111 37.30 18.20 -21.92
N TRP A 1112 36.63 19.16 -21.29
CA TRP A 1112 36.36 20.44 -21.92
C TRP A 1112 37.62 21.28 -21.96
N LYS A 1113 37.99 21.76 -23.15
CA LYS A 1113 39.13 22.67 -23.34
C LYS A 1113 38.70 23.80 -24.28
N PRO A 1114 38.61 25.06 -23.81
CA PRO A 1114 38.35 26.17 -24.69
C PRO A 1114 39.54 26.36 -25.64
N ALA A 1115 39.27 26.70 -26.90
CA ALA A 1115 40.31 27.15 -27.82
C ALA A 1115 40.84 28.53 -27.39
N ALA A 1116 42.06 28.86 -27.80
CA ALA A 1116 42.58 30.21 -27.61
C ALA A 1116 41.66 31.22 -28.31
N ILE A 1117 41.29 32.29 -27.60
CA ILE A 1117 40.53 33.39 -28.19
C ILE A 1117 41.43 34.05 -29.24
N PRO A 1118 40.99 34.20 -30.51
CA PRO A 1118 41.79 34.86 -31.53
C PRO A 1118 42.21 36.26 -31.10
N ALA A 1119 43.45 36.64 -31.40
CA ALA A 1119 43.92 37.99 -31.16
C ALA A 1119 43.06 39.00 -31.93
N ILE A 1120 42.70 40.11 -31.28
CA ILE A 1120 42.02 41.23 -31.95
C ILE A 1120 42.99 41.81 -32.98
N LYS A 1121 42.68 41.67 -34.27
CA LYS A 1121 43.37 42.41 -35.34
C LYS A 1121 42.94 43.88 -35.23
N ARG A 1122 43.79 44.76 -34.72
CA ARG A 1122 43.46 46.19 -34.66
C ARG A 1122 43.65 46.80 -36.04
N GLN A 1123 42.67 47.58 -36.50
CA GLN A 1123 42.70 48.22 -37.82
C GLN A 1123 43.85 49.24 -37.97
N TRP A 1124 44.50 49.67 -36.88
CA TRP A 1124 45.70 50.50 -36.90
C TRP A 1124 47.02 49.75 -37.11
N ASP A 1125 47.03 48.41 -37.06
CA ASP A 1125 48.22 47.60 -37.34
C ASP A 1125 48.49 47.46 -38.86
N ALA A 1126 47.65 48.08 -39.71
CA ALA A 1126 47.74 48.12 -41.17
C ALA A 1126 48.20 49.50 -41.72
N GLY A 1127 48.82 50.32 -40.87
CA GLY A 1127 49.33 51.66 -41.21
C GLY A 1127 50.68 51.71 -41.93
N GLU A 1128 51.28 50.56 -42.27
CA GLU A 1128 52.44 50.49 -43.16
C GLU A 1128 52.11 49.57 -44.35
N ALA A 1129 52.29 50.11 -45.55
CA ALA A 1129 52.19 49.46 -46.87
C ALA A 1129 50.80 49.41 -47.54
N ALA A 1130 50.38 50.54 -48.13
CA ALA A 1130 49.62 50.52 -49.40
C ALA A 1130 49.70 51.85 -50.18
N SER A 1131 50.90 52.37 -50.43
CA SER A 1131 51.12 53.25 -51.59
C SER A 1131 51.58 52.39 -52.78
N LYS A 1132 50.64 51.86 -53.56
CA LYS A 1132 50.90 51.47 -54.95
C LYS A 1132 49.59 51.40 -55.72
N ALA A 1133 49.48 52.32 -56.66
CA ALA A 1133 48.40 52.48 -57.62
C ALA A 1133 48.24 51.23 -58.53
N PRO A 1134 47.05 51.02 -59.12
CA PRO A 1134 46.67 49.78 -59.79
C PRO A 1134 47.08 49.77 -61.27
N PRO A 1135 47.08 48.59 -61.93
CA PRO A 1135 46.86 48.54 -63.37
C PRO A 1135 45.61 47.75 -63.77
N SER A 1136 44.73 48.49 -64.44
CA SER A 1136 43.94 48.19 -65.66
C SER A 1136 43.30 46.82 -65.90
N MET A 1137 41.99 46.92 -66.17
CA MET A 1137 41.06 45.92 -66.70
C MET A 1137 41.49 45.19 -67.98
N LYS A 1138 41.18 43.90 -68.02
CA LYS A 1138 40.35 43.29 -69.07
C LYS A 1138 39.30 42.41 -68.44
#